data_AF-A0A957CBN2-F1
#
_entry.id   AF-A0A957CBN2-F1
#
_cell.length_a   1.000
_cell.length_b   1.000
_cell.length_c   1.000
_cell.angle_alpha   90.00
_cell.angle_beta   90.00
_cell.angle_gamma   90.00
#
_symmetry.space_group_name_H-M   'P 1'
#
loop_
_entity.id
_entity.type
_entity.pdbx_description
1 polymer ?
#
loop_
_entity_poly.entity_id
_entity_poly.type
_entity_poly.pdbx_seq_one_letter_code
_entity_poly.pdbx_strand_id
1 'polypeptide(L)'
;GNGKSYSPVVASNGQGYRVAFVSEASNLDPKDTDALPDIYVATYDENKLTYTVQVISVNSLGVKGNARSFSPAISADGRYIAFASDATNLSLNDTNNTTDVFVHDMQTGLTKIVSVSESGNQANGPSFDPTISFNGSVIAFTSAAANLVPNDTNGVTDVFAFNTLTGGLKRVSLAANEQQGNGPSYFPRLSDNGAGLVFTSDATNLVPFDTNGVSDVFGRIFATGKTVRVSQTFDGLESNGGVGRPDLSADGRFITFDSAANNLIPRDTNGFLDVFVRVEDVPTVSYRYTAEEVPPNTVVTGTVESETAVQWYKFDVTDAGSTIEAKLTNLTGDYNLYLFAPAIDEENGQIRDLGQLSNIGQLSNIGQLSNIGQLSNIGQLSNIGDLVDLGQLSNIGQLSNIGQLSNIGQLSNIGQVGNIGTLVAVSIQPDLTDEAITYNVQELYGPYYLAVVPQNKHVLGTTFELSISVLPPVDPYVTVSCDVPTYTTPIEDTSVQSLIFINSDRMNTLYPSETATVSDLITQVQTLAAHPNVNGLVIDLNDYPDIFGAYNSWDATLGNPLEANCVSTQIKALIYSLLPAYPNLEYMVLFGEDQIIPQRRIRDEALVANERNYAAIAESTNISGSLGLRYFLTDDYYASPLPFPFKDREFFLPTYGIGRVVETPAEMLGVVNSFLAQPVLEPQDALVTGYDFLIDQANVITATLNTQGISVISPTDFINNTWGGQLFSDTLFTMPVAPDLISLNSHFEHYRFFPNDAQDVFADQIVAGTDYQGVLVFSVGCHSGLNLPDGSTTFDRDWPQAFNAQQATFFGNTGYGYGDSDLIAYSEALVANYVNALGNWSEGPQTVGQAMRMAKQQYYNELAGGAFSNYDEKVLEEMTLYGLPMLRINMPVTTTNSLWGKSALEGVPVQRVEGSSSGLTATPLSFNFDFDLHDSNPLGDYYTLAGEDGTFVVGGRPIQPLTSTSVTMPGSVGHGVLMTGGSFTEYPGFNPVISQLITEEVGILNSEPLFQLDYWYPVAPGSINRYLSIEGESVERLVMIPAQFESNGDLVETRGTERLYTNLQFEVYHASFDSDDFVAPSIWNVSANRVANQVVFQVKVTEDSTVLHRVVVLYRALPSTTWQLAELTYDSATQTAVGTAYVDKDIEIEYFAQAVDGSGNVSVALSHGLPYFASRAEPATLYLPMAVKR
;
A
#
# COMPACT_ATOMS: atom_id res chain seq x y z
N GLY A 1 -5.75 -41.74 4.40
CA GLY A 1 -5.72 -43.18 4.08
C GLY A 1 -5.85 -44.00 5.35
N ASN A 2 -5.63 -45.32 5.28
CA ASN A 2 -5.69 -46.27 6.40
C ASN A 2 -4.34 -46.49 7.12
N GLY A 3 -3.30 -45.73 6.77
CA GLY A 3 -1.96 -45.74 7.36
C GLY A 3 -1.50 -44.34 7.76
N LYS A 4 -0.33 -44.24 8.40
CA LYS A 4 0.26 -42.96 8.81
C LYS A 4 0.78 -42.20 7.59
N SER A 5 0.64 -40.88 7.61
CA SER A 5 1.26 -39.97 6.65
C SER A 5 2.07 -38.92 7.39
N TYR A 6 3.26 -38.57 6.89
CA TYR A 6 4.22 -37.69 7.55
C TYR A 6 5.20 -37.07 6.55
N SER A 7 6.02 -36.12 7.03
CA SER A 7 7.00 -35.36 6.23
C SER A 7 6.38 -34.68 4.99
N PRO A 8 5.35 -33.83 5.17
CA PRO A 8 4.78 -33.08 4.06
C PRO A 8 5.74 -32.00 3.59
N VAL A 9 5.80 -31.79 2.28
CA VAL A 9 6.48 -30.66 1.63
C VAL A 9 5.53 -30.08 0.60
N VAL A 10 5.35 -28.76 0.64
CA VAL A 10 4.32 -28.04 -0.12
C VAL A 10 4.96 -27.26 -1.25
N ALA A 11 4.29 -27.24 -2.39
CA ALA A 11 4.58 -26.39 -3.53
C ALA A 11 3.32 -25.59 -3.90
N SER A 12 3.49 -24.27 -4.08
CA SER A 12 2.45 -23.37 -4.56
C SER A 12 2.80 -22.89 -5.97
N ASN A 13 1.99 -23.27 -6.96
CA ASN A 13 1.98 -22.57 -8.24
C ASN A 13 0.69 -21.74 -8.29
N GLY A 14 0.68 -20.59 -8.96
CA GLY A 14 -0.48 -19.67 -9.01
C GLY A 14 -1.73 -20.21 -9.74
N GLN A 15 -1.92 -21.53 -9.75
CA GLN A 15 -3.03 -22.30 -10.33
C GLN A 15 -3.39 -23.55 -9.46
N GLY A 16 -2.85 -23.69 -8.24
CA GLY A 16 -3.12 -24.80 -7.31
C GLY A 16 -1.96 -25.20 -6.38
N TYR A 17 -2.27 -25.96 -5.32
CA TYR A 17 -1.27 -26.49 -4.38
C TYR A 17 -0.97 -27.97 -4.62
N ARG A 18 0.31 -28.33 -4.57
CA ARG A 18 0.78 -29.72 -4.52
C ARG A 18 1.48 -30.00 -3.20
N VAL A 19 1.09 -31.08 -2.53
CA VAL A 19 1.74 -31.53 -1.30
C VAL A 19 2.34 -32.91 -1.55
N ALA A 20 3.67 -32.99 -1.52
CA ALA A 20 4.40 -34.25 -1.51
C ALA A 20 4.51 -34.74 -0.05
N PHE A 21 4.20 -36.00 0.22
CA PHE A 21 4.29 -36.56 1.57
C PHE A 21 4.58 -38.05 1.56
N VAL A 22 5.09 -38.57 2.66
CA VAL A 22 5.27 -40.01 2.87
C VAL A 22 3.99 -40.59 3.44
N SER A 23 3.56 -41.75 2.96
CA SER A 23 2.42 -42.46 3.53
C SER A 23 2.57 -43.98 3.50
N GLU A 24 2.14 -44.64 4.57
CA GLU A 24 2.06 -46.10 4.73
C GLU A 24 0.65 -46.65 4.41
N ALA A 25 -0.21 -45.83 3.80
CA ALA A 25 -1.60 -46.17 3.54
C ALA A 25 -1.76 -46.97 2.25
N SER A 26 -2.38 -48.15 2.35
CA SER A 26 -2.62 -49.06 1.23
C SER A 26 -3.87 -48.74 0.39
N ASN A 27 -4.40 -47.51 0.50
CA ASN A 27 -5.70 -47.13 -0.07
C ASN A 27 -5.79 -45.67 -0.51
N LEU A 28 -4.66 -44.98 -0.68
CA LEU A 28 -4.64 -43.60 -1.17
C LEU A 28 -4.60 -43.52 -2.71
N ASP A 29 -3.96 -44.49 -3.37
CA ASP A 29 -3.93 -44.64 -4.83
C ASP A 29 -4.16 -46.12 -5.16
N PRO A 30 -5.01 -46.50 -6.13
CA PRO A 30 -5.21 -47.89 -6.54
C PRO A 30 -3.93 -48.65 -6.96
N LYS A 31 -2.85 -47.93 -7.33
CA LYS A 31 -1.53 -48.50 -7.65
C LYS A 31 -0.78 -48.97 -6.40
N ASP A 32 -1.14 -48.48 -5.22
CA ASP A 32 -0.57 -48.87 -3.96
C ASP A 32 -1.52 -49.77 -3.16
N THR A 33 -1.07 -51.00 -2.89
CA THR A 33 -1.84 -52.01 -2.16
C THR A 33 -1.09 -52.59 -0.97
N ASP A 34 0.09 -52.06 -0.63
CA ASP A 34 0.89 -52.49 0.50
C ASP A 34 0.95 -51.41 1.59
N ALA A 35 1.61 -51.71 2.71
CA ALA A 35 1.74 -50.81 3.85
C ALA A 35 3.19 -50.32 4.02
N LEU A 36 3.96 -50.30 2.94
CA LEU A 36 5.30 -49.69 2.94
C LEU A 36 5.18 -48.17 2.83
N PRO A 37 6.14 -47.41 3.38
CA PRO A 37 6.21 -45.97 3.14
C PRO A 37 6.47 -45.67 1.67
N ASP A 38 5.60 -44.85 1.09
CA ASP A 38 5.69 -44.40 -0.30
C ASP A 38 5.47 -42.91 -0.42
N ILE A 39 5.95 -42.31 -1.52
CA ILE A 39 5.77 -40.89 -1.75
C ILE A 39 4.49 -40.68 -2.53
N TYR A 40 3.63 -39.82 -1.99
CA TYR A 40 2.39 -39.40 -2.60
C TYR A 40 2.43 -37.92 -2.89
N VAL A 41 1.71 -37.50 -3.93
CA VAL A 41 1.40 -36.10 -4.17
C VAL A 41 -0.11 -35.92 -4.14
N ALA A 42 -0.58 -35.08 -3.21
CA ALA A 42 -1.91 -34.52 -3.25
C ALA A 42 -1.87 -33.28 -4.14
N THR A 43 -2.69 -33.25 -5.20
CA THR A 43 -2.88 -32.08 -6.07
C THR A 43 -4.30 -31.58 -5.88
N TYR A 44 -4.42 -30.30 -5.54
CA TYR A 44 -5.69 -29.60 -5.55
C TYR A 44 -6.01 -29.08 -6.96
N ASP A 45 -7.14 -29.48 -7.53
CA ASP A 45 -7.67 -28.94 -8.78
C ASP A 45 -8.71 -27.86 -8.45
N GLU A 46 -8.31 -26.60 -8.53
CA GLU A 46 -9.12 -25.42 -8.19
C GLU A 46 -10.41 -25.35 -9.02
N ASN A 47 -10.35 -25.72 -10.31
CA ASN A 47 -11.49 -25.71 -11.21
C ASN A 47 -12.55 -26.77 -10.87
N LYS A 48 -12.14 -27.83 -10.16
CA LYS A 48 -13.04 -28.92 -9.75
C LYS A 48 -13.30 -28.95 -8.25
N LEU A 49 -12.65 -28.09 -7.46
CA LEU A 49 -12.66 -28.09 -6.00
C LEU A 49 -12.41 -29.49 -5.42
N THR A 50 -11.51 -30.27 -6.03
CA THR A 50 -11.24 -31.66 -5.62
C THR A 50 -9.75 -31.92 -5.43
N TYR A 51 -9.43 -32.76 -4.45
CA TYR A 51 -8.09 -33.29 -4.28
C TYR A 51 -7.94 -34.60 -5.05
N THR A 52 -6.88 -34.69 -5.84
CA THR A 52 -6.40 -35.96 -6.38
C THR A 52 -5.15 -36.36 -5.62
N VAL A 53 -5.08 -37.62 -5.20
CA VAL A 53 -3.90 -38.18 -4.53
C VAL A 53 -3.37 -39.29 -5.41
N GLN A 54 -2.07 -39.22 -5.73
CA GLN A 54 -1.41 -40.26 -6.51
C GLN A 54 -0.06 -40.63 -5.90
N VAL A 55 0.31 -41.90 -6.02
CA VAL A 55 1.66 -42.37 -5.65
C VAL A 55 2.65 -41.94 -6.74
N ILE A 56 3.72 -41.25 -6.34
CA ILE A 56 4.76 -40.75 -7.25
C ILE A 56 6.08 -41.52 -7.15
N SER A 57 6.24 -42.37 -6.12
CA SER A 57 7.32 -43.36 -6.05
C SER A 57 7.07 -44.50 -7.06
N VAL A 58 7.06 -44.13 -8.35
CA VAL A 58 6.82 -45.01 -9.50
C VAL A 58 7.97 -44.90 -10.49
N ASN A 59 8.16 -45.91 -11.34
CA ASN A 59 9.07 -45.81 -12.49
C ASN A 59 8.44 -45.07 -13.67
N SER A 60 9.22 -44.83 -14.73
CA SER A 60 8.75 -44.15 -15.95
C SER A 60 7.64 -44.88 -16.74
N LEU A 61 7.24 -46.08 -16.32
CA LEU A 61 6.07 -46.81 -16.84
C LEU A 61 4.86 -46.74 -15.89
N GLY A 62 4.97 -45.97 -14.80
CA GLY A 62 3.93 -45.82 -13.78
C GLY A 62 3.81 -47.00 -12.82
N VAL A 63 4.79 -47.90 -12.75
CA VAL A 63 4.81 -49.02 -11.81
C VAL A 63 5.41 -48.57 -10.48
N LYS A 64 4.70 -48.80 -9.38
CA LYS A 64 5.13 -48.48 -8.00
C LYS A 64 6.47 -49.15 -7.64
N GLY A 65 7.26 -48.47 -6.82
CA GLY A 65 8.42 -49.02 -6.14
C GLY A 65 8.11 -50.29 -5.35
N ASN A 66 9.04 -51.24 -5.35
CA ASN A 66 8.93 -52.53 -4.65
C ASN A 66 9.51 -52.50 -3.20
N ALA A 67 9.94 -51.34 -2.73
CA ALA A 67 10.45 -51.12 -1.38
C ALA A 67 10.14 -49.67 -0.94
N ARG A 68 10.49 -49.34 0.32
CA ARG A 68 10.15 -48.04 0.93
C ARG A 68 10.79 -46.86 0.20
N SER A 69 10.06 -45.74 0.15
CA SER A 69 10.50 -44.44 -0.33
C SER A 69 10.22 -43.36 0.72
N PHE A 70 11.14 -42.41 0.92
CA PHE A 70 11.10 -41.42 2.01
C PHE A 70 11.85 -40.12 1.66
N SER A 71 11.77 -39.12 2.54
CA SER A 71 12.38 -37.79 2.39
C SER A 71 12.03 -37.10 1.06
N PRO A 72 10.75 -36.81 0.77
CA PRO A 72 10.39 -36.08 -0.44
C PRO A 72 10.84 -34.62 -0.36
N ALA A 73 11.17 -34.05 -1.51
CA ALA A 73 11.34 -32.62 -1.74
C ALA A 73 10.68 -32.27 -3.08
N ILE A 74 10.05 -31.09 -3.19
CA ILE A 74 9.24 -30.71 -4.35
C ILE A 74 9.66 -29.32 -4.86
N SER A 75 9.77 -29.14 -6.18
CA SER A 75 9.98 -27.82 -6.80
C SER A 75 8.71 -26.97 -6.65
N ALA A 76 8.83 -25.64 -6.67
CA ALA A 76 7.71 -24.75 -6.35
C ALA A 76 6.58 -24.77 -7.40
N ASP A 77 6.92 -25.01 -8.67
CA ASP A 77 5.92 -25.29 -9.70
C ASP A 77 5.19 -26.64 -9.51
N GLY A 78 5.64 -27.43 -8.53
CA GLY A 78 5.14 -28.75 -8.19
C GLY A 78 5.49 -29.82 -9.22
N ARG A 79 6.36 -29.50 -10.19
CA ARG A 79 6.69 -30.38 -11.32
C ARG A 79 7.68 -31.48 -10.97
N TYR A 80 8.74 -31.16 -10.23
CA TYR A 80 9.81 -32.10 -9.92
C TYR A 80 9.70 -32.53 -8.46
N ILE A 81 9.68 -33.84 -8.21
CA ILE A 81 9.71 -34.41 -6.87
C ILE A 81 10.96 -35.26 -6.73
N ALA A 82 11.89 -34.81 -5.88
CA ALA A 82 13.04 -35.59 -5.46
C ALA A 82 12.70 -36.44 -4.22
N PHE A 83 13.21 -37.66 -4.15
CA PHE A 83 12.98 -38.54 -3.00
C PHE A 83 14.05 -39.64 -2.90
N ALA A 84 14.25 -40.20 -1.71
CA ALA A 84 15.09 -41.36 -1.49
C ALA A 84 14.27 -42.65 -1.56
N SER A 85 14.83 -43.74 -2.11
CA SER A 85 14.14 -45.03 -2.18
C SER A 85 15.10 -46.21 -2.10
N ASP A 86 14.63 -47.30 -1.46
CA ASP A 86 15.30 -48.61 -1.45
C ASP A 86 14.83 -49.52 -2.61
N ALA A 87 13.97 -49.00 -3.50
CA ALA A 87 13.26 -49.80 -4.50
C ALA A 87 14.08 -50.03 -5.77
N THR A 88 14.38 -51.29 -6.05
CA THR A 88 15.22 -51.73 -7.20
C THR A 88 14.51 -51.66 -8.56
N ASN A 89 13.27 -51.17 -8.62
CA ASN A 89 12.44 -51.20 -9.82
C ASN A 89 11.94 -49.81 -10.27
N LEU A 90 12.38 -48.73 -9.61
CA LEU A 90 12.09 -47.34 -10.00
C LEU A 90 12.88 -46.87 -11.22
N SER A 91 14.03 -47.48 -11.47
CA SER A 91 14.87 -47.28 -12.66
C SER A 91 15.38 -48.62 -13.17
N LEU A 92 15.41 -48.81 -14.50
CA LEU A 92 15.96 -50.04 -15.10
C LEU A 92 17.48 -50.18 -14.91
N ASN A 93 18.16 -49.09 -14.52
CA ASN A 93 19.60 -49.05 -14.32
C ASN A 93 20.00 -49.16 -12.84
N ASP A 94 19.03 -49.21 -11.92
CA ASP A 94 19.29 -49.46 -10.51
C ASP A 94 19.66 -50.94 -10.31
N THR A 95 20.92 -51.17 -9.91
CA THR A 95 21.51 -52.51 -9.78
C THR A 95 22.40 -52.66 -8.54
N ASN A 96 22.51 -51.62 -7.72
CA ASN A 96 23.44 -51.56 -6.59
C ASN A 96 22.83 -52.10 -5.28
N ASN A 97 21.51 -52.31 -5.21
CA ASN A 97 20.76 -52.77 -4.03
C ASN A 97 21.01 -51.89 -2.78
N THR A 98 21.10 -50.57 -2.96
CA THR A 98 21.24 -49.60 -1.87
C THR A 98 20.17 -48.51 -1.99
N THR A 99 20.07 -47.63 -0.99
CA THR A 99 19.20 -46.46 -1.09
C THR A 99 19.77 -45.48 -2.13
N ASP A 100 18.92 -45.04 -3.04
CA ASP A 100 19.25 -44.07 -4.08
C ASP A 100 18.30 -42.87 -4.07
N VAL A 101 18.74 -41.77 -4.65
CA VAL A 101 17.94 -40.55 -4.82
C VAL A 101 17.39 -40.51 -6.23
N PHE A 102 16.08 -40.33 -6.33
CA PHE A 102 15.34 -40.26 -7.57
C PHE A 102 14.68 -38.89 -7.72
N VAL A 103 14.43 -38.47 -8.97
CA VAL A 103 13.56 -37.36 -9.31
C VAL A 103 12.45 -37.83 -10.24
N HIS A 104 11.21 -37.51 -9.91
CA HIS A 104 10.03 -37.73 -10.76
C HIS A 104 9.58 -36.40 -11.36
N ASP A 105 9.48 -36.34 -12.69
CA ASP A 105 8.91 -35.20 -13.41
C ASP A 105 7.42 -35.45 -13.66
N MET A 106 6.56 -34.72 -12.96
CA MET A 106 5.10 -34.85 -13.02
C MET A 106 4.51 -34.49 -14.38
N GLN A 107 5.24 -33.73 -15.21
CA GLN A 107 4.77 -33.35 -16.54
C GLN A 107 5.05 -34.47 -17.55
N THR A 108 6.23 -35.10 -17.48
CA THR A 108 6.63 -36.14 -18.43
C THR A 108 6.36 -37.56 -17.94
N GLY A 109 6.08 -37.73 -16.65
CA GLY A 109 5.94 -39.02 -15.98
C GLY A 109 7.25 -39.81 -15.86
N LEU A 110 8.40 -39.18 -16.14
CA LEU A 110 9.71 -39.83 -16.14
C LEU A 110 10.33 -39.81 -14.74
N THR A 111 10.83 -40.98 -14.31
CA THR A 111 11.63 -41.12 -13.08
C THR A 111 13.07 -41.37 -13.44
N LYS A 112 13.98 -40.58 -12.86
CA LYS A 112 15.43 -40.70 -13.06
C LYS A 112 16.13 -40.86 -11.73
N ILE A 113 17.12 -41.75 -11.68
CA ILE A 113 18.08 -41.81 -10.57
C ILE A 113 19.10 -40.67 -10.73
N VAL A 114 19.31 -39.88 -9.69
CA VAL A 114 20.26 -38.74 -9.67
C VAL A 114 21.53 -39.05 -8.86
N SER A 115 21.50 -40.09 -8.01
CA SER A 115 22.67 -40.64 -7.30
C SER A 115 23.54 -41.54 -8.19
N VAL A 116 23.94 -41.04 -9.36
CA VAL A 116 24.84 -41.71 -10.30
C VAL A 116 25.98 -40.80 -10.70
N SER A 117 27.16 -41.36 -10.99
CA SER A 117 28.28 -40.56 -11.53
C SER A 117 27.91 -39.90 -12.86
N GLU A 118 28.67 -38.89 -13.29
CA GLU A 118 28.49 -38.23 -14.61
C GLU A 118 28.49 -39.22 -15.79
N SER A 119 29.16 -40.37 -15.64
CA SER A 119 29.19 -41.45 -16.64
C SER A 119 28.03 -42.45 -16.54
N GLY A 120 27.08 -42.23 -15.62
CA GLY A 120 25.93 -43.08 -15.36
C GLY A 120 26.19 -44.30 -14.46
N ASN A 121 27.40 -44.45 -13.91
CA ASN A 121 27.69 -45.54 -12.97
C ASN A 121 26.93 -45.36 -11.65
N GLN A 122 26.38 -46.45 -11.13
CA GLN A 122 25.65 -46.50 -9.86
C GLN A 122 26.55 -46.18 -8.66
N ALA A 123 25.97 -45.53 -7.65
CA ALA A 123 26.60 -45.32 -6.35
C ALA A 123 27.01 -46.65 -5.71
N ASN A 124 28.21 -46.73 -5.14
CA ASN A 124 28.70 -47.89 -4.38
C ASN A 124 28.41 -47.82 -2.87
N GLY A 125 27.54 -46.88 -2.47
CA GLY A 125 27.05 -46.66 -1.11
C GLY A 125 25.70 -45.93 -1.13
N PRO A 126 24.99 -45.87 0.01
CA PRO A 126 23.66 -45.26 0.08
C PRO A 126 23.69 -43.74 -0.12
N SER A 127 22.64 -43.22 -0.76
CA SER A 127 22.36 -41.80 -0.94
C SER A 127 20.97 -41.44 -0.39
N PHE A 128 20.85 -40.32 0.33
CA PHE A 128 19.64 -39.92 1.05
C PHE A 128 19.55 -38.40 1.28
N ASP A 129 18.46 -37.94 1.90
CA ASP A 129 18.15 -36.53 2.24
C ASP A 129 18.27 -35.56 1.05
N PRO A 130 17.44 -35.73 0.00
CA PRO A 130 17.42 -34.80 -1.11
C PRO A 130 16.75 -33.46 -0.74
N THR A 131 17.26 -32.39 -1.32
CA THR A 131 16.64 -31.06 -1.38
C THR A 131 16.68 -30.57 -2.83
N ILE A 132 15.74 -29.72 -3.23
CA ILE A 132 15.57 -29.27 -4.61
C ILE A 132 15.38 -27.75 -4.67
N SER A 133 15.90 -27.09 -5.71
CA SER A 133 15.68 -25.65 -5.93
C SER A 133 14.26 -25.35 -6.38
N PHE A 134 13.83 -24.09 -6.24
CA PHE A 134 12.47 -23.62 -6.57
C PHE A 134 12.05 -24.00 -8.00
N ASN A 135 12.97 -23.83 -8.97
CA ASN A 135 12.76 -24.17 -10.39
C ASN A 135 13.09 -25.63 -10.74
N GLY A 136 13.49 -26.46 -9.78
CA GLY A 136 13.90 -27.85 -10.02
C GLY A 136 15.23 -28.04 -10.75
N SER A 137 16.01 -26.99 -10.98
CA SER A 137 17.27 -27.03 -11.74
C SER A 137 18.45 -27.65 -10.98
N VAL A 138 18.44 -27.61 -9.65
CA VAL A 138 19.49 -28.16 -8.79
C VAL A 138 18.88 -29.04 -7.70
N ILE A 139 19.44 -30.24 -7.52
CA ILE A 139 19.10 -31.18 -6.47
C ILE A 139 20.35 -31.46 -5.65
N ALA A 140 20.34 -31.17 -4.36
CA ALA A 140 21.44 -31.57 -3.47
C ALA A 140 21.03 -32.77 -2.62
N PHE A 141 21.99 -33.63 -2.30
CA PHE A 141 21.75 -34.84 -1.51
C PHE A 141 23.02 -35.29 -0.79
N THR A 142 22.83 -36.17 0.19
CA THR A 142 23.91 -36.78 0.97
C THR A 142 24.25 -38.16 0.40
N SER A 143 25.53 -38.53 0.31
CA SER A 143 25.93 -39.87 -0.13
C SER A 143 27.17 -40.41 0.57
N ALA A 144 27.16 -41.70 0.89
CA ALA A 144 28.32 -42.45 1.39
C ALA A 144 29.12 -43.14 0.27
N ALA A 145 28.83 -42.84 -1.00
CA ALA A 145 29.44 -43.49 -2.15
C ALA A 145 30.73 -42.79 -2.59
N ALA A 146 31.85 -43.52 -2.58
CA ALA A 146 33.16 -43.01 -2.97
C ALA A 146 33.39 -42.95 -4.50
N ASN A 147 32.36 -43.20 -5.32
CA ASN A 147 32.48 -43.32 -6.78
C ASN A 147 31.55 -42.39 -7.57
N LEU A 148 30.84 -41.47 -6.91
CA LEU A 148 29.95 -40.52 -7.58
C LEU A 148 30.71 -39.43 -8.36
N VAL A 149 31.86 -38.99 -7.84
CA VAL A 149 32.74 -38.03 -8.52
C VAL A 149 34.19 -38.55 -8.51
N PRO A 150 35.04 -38.13 -9.47
CA PRO A 150 36.47 -38.44 -9.42
C PRO A 150 37.11 -37.87 -8.14
N ASN A 151 38.07 -38.60 -7.58
CA ASN A 151 38.88 -38.20 -6.42
C ASN A 151 38.13 -38.03 -5.09
N ASP A 152 36.94 -38.61 -4.96
CA ASP A 152 36.40 -38.89 -3.64
C ASP A 152 37.23 -39.99 -2.96
N THR A 153 38.04 -39.59 -1.98
CA THR A 153 39.09 -40.43 -1.38
C THR A 153 39.12 -40.37 0.14
N ASN A 154 38.23 -39.59 0.76
CA ASN A 154 38.16 -39.42 2.22
C ASN A 154 37.46 -40.59 2.92
N GLY A 155 36.66 -41.38 2.19
CA GLY A 155 35.95 -42.54 2.73
C GLY A 155 34.88 -42.19 3.76
N VAL A 156 34.34 -40.97 3.71
CA VAL A 156 33.28 -40.48 4.60
C VAL A 156 32.06 -40.06 3.77
N THR A 157 30.96 -39.76 4.45
CA THR A 157 29.74 -39.25 3.80
C THR A 157 29.96 -37.81 3.33
N ASP A 158 29.58 -37.51 2.09
CA ASP A 158 29.74 -36.20 1.47
C ASP A 158 28.39 -35.67 0.98
N VAL A 159 28.32 -34.35 0.76
CA VAL A 159 27.18 -33.67 0.15
C VAL A 159 27.48 -33.43 -1.32
N PHE A 160 26.51 -33.73 -2.19
CA PHE A 160 26.60 -33.58 -3.63
C PHE A 160 25.46 -32.70 -4.16
N ALA A 161 25.71 -32.00 -5.26
CA ALA A 161 24.70 -31.23 -6.00
C ALA A 161 24.66 -31.68 -7.46
N PHE A 162 23.48 -32.09 -7.90
CA PHE A 162 23.15 -32.51 -9.26
C PHE A 162 22.39 -31.40 -9.98
N ASN A 163 22.86 -31.02 -11.16
CA ASN A 163 22.19 -30.05 -12.01
C ASN A 163 21.31 -30.80 -13.02
N THR A 164 20.00 -30.62 -12.95
CA THR A 164 19.02 -31.37 -13.76
C THR A 164 19.01 -30.98 -15.23
N LEU A 165 19.53 -29.80 -15.58
CA LEU A 165 19.62 -29.29 -16.96
C LEU A 165 20.83 -29.88 -17.69
N THR A 166 21.99 -29.91 -17.03
CA THR A 166 23.26 -30.37 -17.62
C THR A 166 23.53 -31.85 -17.36
N GLY A 167 22.89 -32.44 -16.35
CA GLY A 167 23.21 -33.77 -15.85
C GLY A 167 24.52 -33.84 -15.07
N GLY A 168 25.15 -32.70 -14.75
CA GLY A 168 26.41 -32.64 -14.01
C GLY A 168 26.23 -32.89 -12.52
N LEU A 169 27.12 -33.69 -11.93
CA LEU A 169 27.14 -33.99 -10.49
C LEU A 169 28.45 -33.52 -9.88
N LYS A 170 28.38 -32.71 -8.82
CA LYS A 170 29.56 -32.20 -8.11
C LYS A 170 29.46 -32.48 -6.62
N ARG A 171 30.61 -32.77 -5.98
CA ARG A 171 30.73 -32.72 -4.52
C ARG A 171 30.78 -31.26 -4.08
N VAL A 172 30.06 -30.95 -3.01
CA VAL A 172 29.90 -29.59 -2.48
C VAL A 172 30.28 -29.50 -0.99
N SER A 173 30.53 -30.61 -0.30
CA SER A 173 31.22 -30.63 1.00
C SER A 173 32.74 -30.40 0.86
N LEU A 174 33.12 -29.25 0.32
CA LEU A 174 34.51 -28.88 0.01
C LEU A 174 34.92 -27.60 0.73
N ALA A 175 36.21 -27.46 1.00
CA ALA A 175 36.81 -26.19 1.41
C ALA A 175 36.86 -25.19 0.24
N ALA A 176 37.15 -23.92 0.53
CA ALA A 176 37.26 -22.87 -0.49
C ALA A 176 38.38 -23.09 -1.53
N ASN A 177 39.33 -23.99 -1.25
CA ASN A 177 40.39 -24.41 -2.16
C ASN A 177 40.08 -25.75 -2.87
N GLU A 178 38.80 -26.16 -2.88
CA GLU A 178 38.30 -27.42 -3.46
C GLU A 178 38.86 -28.70 -2.80
N GLN A 179 39.50 -28.60 -1.63
CA GLN A 179 39.89 -29.77 -0.85
C GLN A 179 38.67 -30.40 -0.17
N GLN A 180 38.61 -31.73 -0.18
CA GLN A 180 37.54 -32.48 0.49
C GLN A 180 37.62 -32.38 2.01
N GLY A 181 36.45 -32.43 2.66
CA GLY A 181 36.35 -32.58 4.11
C GLY A 181 37.04 -33.86 4.60
N ASN A 182 37.66 -33.78 5.77
CA ASN A 182 38.28 -34.90 6.49
C ASN A 182 37.32 -35.60 7.48
N GLY A 183 36.07 -35.14 7.56
CA GLY A 183 34.98 -35.69 8.35
C GLY A 183 33.68 -35.70 7.53
N PRO A 184 32.67 -36.47 7.95
CA PRO A 184 31.43 -36.59 7.20
C PRO A 184 30.59 -35.31 7.19
N SER A 185 29.76 -35.16 6.16
CA SER A 185 28.84 -34.03 5.95
C SER A 185 27.41 -34.51 5.68
N TYR A 186 26.42 -33.81 6.23
CA TYR A 186 25.01 -34.21 6.24
C TYR A 186 24.04 -33.03 6.10
N PHE A 187 22.75 -33.34 5.90
CA PHE A 187 21.62 -32.40 5.94
C PHE A 187 21.75 -31.16 5.05
N PRO A 188 21.93 -31.32 3.72
CA PRO A 188 21.95 -30.18 2.83
C PRO A 188 20.59 -29.48 2.76
N ARG A 189 20.59 -28.14 2.80
CA ARG A 189 19.44 -27.30 2.47
C ARG A 189 19.85 -26.27 1.44
N LEU A 190 19.18 -26.30 0.29
CA LEU A 190 19.50 -25.49 -0.87
C LEU A 190 18.72 -24.17 -0.82
N SER A 191 19.29 -23.09 -1.35
CA SER A 191 18.52 -21.87 -1.60
C SER A 191 17.53 -22.06 -2.76
N ASP A 192 16.47 -21.27 -2.80
CA ASP A 192 15.43 -21.39 -3.82
C ASP A 192 15.97 -21.15 -5.24
N ASN A 193 16.91 -20.20 -5.38
CA ASN A 193 17.59 -19.93 -6.65
C ASN A 193 18.66 -21.00 -7.04
N GLY A 194 18.96 -21.95 -6.16
CA GLY A 194 19.99 -22.96 -6.38
C GLY A 194 21.42 -22.43 -6.46
N ALA A 195 21.69 -21.21 -5.97
CA ALA A 195 23.00 -20.55 -6.01
C ALA A 195 23.99 -21.07 -4.94
N GLY A 196 23.48 -21.72 -3.89
CA GLY A 196 24.29 -22.39 -2.89
C GLY A 196 23.45 -23.17 -1.88
N LEU A 197 24.09 -23.68 -0.84
CA LEU A 197 23.44 -24.46 0.20
C LEU A 197 24.10 -24.26 1.56
N VAL A 198 23.39 -24.67 2.61
CA VAL A 198 23.93 -24.92 3.94
C VAL A 198 23.93 -26.41 4.27
N PHE A 199 24.89 -26.85 5.07
CA PHE A 199 25.04 -28.26 5.47
C PHE A 199 25.80 -28.36 6.81
N THR A 200 25.60 -29.47 7.51
CA THR A 200 26.37 -29.80 8.73
C THR A 200 27.60 -30.62 8.37
N SER A 201 28.75 -30.39 9.02
CA SER A 201 29.95 -31.22 8.82
C SER A 201 30.76 -31.40 10.10
N ASP A 202 31.34 -32.59 10.24
CA ASP A 202 32.33 -32.93 11.28
C ASP A 202 33.77 -32.62 10.83
N ALA A 203 33.95 -32.07 9.62
CA ALA A 203 35.24 -31.88 9.00
C ALA A 203 35.97 -30.63 9.54
N THR A 204 37.14 -30.84 10.14
CA THR A 204 37.98 -29.78 10.72
C THR A 204 38.81 -29.00 9.67
N ASN A 205 38.51 -29.14 8.39
CA ASN A 205 39.32 -28.58 7.30
C ASN A 205 38.50 -27.91 6.19
N LEU A 206 37.20 -27.70 6.36
CA LEU A 206 36.37 -26.97 5.40
C LEU A 206 36.65 -25.46 5.44
N VAL A 207 37.02 -24.95 6.62
CA VAL A 207 37.48 -23.57 6.84
C VAL A 207 38.77 -23.57 7.67
N PRO A 208 39.58 -22.50 7.63
CA PRO A 208 40.74 -22.37 8.50
C PRO A 208 40.35 -22.33 9.99
N PHE A 209 41.21 -22.89 10.84
CA PHE A 209 41.15 -22.81 12.30
C PHE A 209 39.99 -23.51 13.00
N ASP A 210 39.30 -24.42 12.31
CA ASP A 210 38.39 -25.39 12.93
C ASP A 210 39.08 -26.24 13.99
N THR A 211 38.83 -25.91 15.26
CA THR A 211 39.55 -26.47 16.41
C THR A 211 38.65 -26.81 17.59
N ASN A 212 37.35 -26.48 17.53
CA ASN A 212 36.37 -26.74 18.58
C ASN A 212 36.07 -28.23 18.79
N GLY A 213 36.35 -29.09 17.81
CA GLY A 213 36.14 -30.54 17.90
C GLY A 213 34.68 -30.96 17.96
N VAL A 214 33.77 -30.10 17.48
CA VAL A 214 32.32 -30.36 17.36
C VAL A 214 31.89 -30.20 15.89
N SER A 215 30.73 -30.75 15.53
CA SER A 215 30.14 -30.53 14.21
C SER A 215 29.72 -29.07 14.05
N ASP A 216 29.92 -28.51 12.86
CA ASP A 216 29.58 -27.12 12.53
C ASP A 216 28.63 -27.04 11.32
N VAL A 217 27.92 -25.91 11.21
CA VAL A 217 27.12 -25.58 10.02
C VAL A 217 27.96 -24.75 9.08
N PHE A 218 28.01 -25.17 7.83
CA PHE A 218 28.75 -24.51 6.75
C PHE A 218 27.80 -24.07 5.65
N GLY A 219 28.04 -22.87 5.12
CA GLY A 219 27.41 -22.39 3.90
C GLY A 219 28.39 -22.46 2.74
N ARG A 220 27.95 -22.97 1.58
CA ARG A 220 28.75 -22.99 0.34
C ARG A 220 28.03 -22.29 -0.80
N ILE A 221 28.78 -21.41 -1.46
CA ILE A 221 28.36 -20.68 -2.65
C ILE A 221 28.91 -21.39 -3.89
N PHE A 222 28.04 -21.80 -4.82
CA PHE A 222 28.49 -22.60 -5.97
C PHE A 222 29.30 -21.79 -6.99
N ALA A 223 28.93 -20.53 -7.22
CA ALA A 223 29.59 -19.67 -8.21
C ALA A 223 31.06 -19.37 -7.85
N THR A 224 31.35 -19.20 -6.56
CA THR A 224 32.70 -18.81 -6.09
C THR A 224 33.48 -19.98 -5.48
N GLY A 225 32.83 -21.10 -5.20
CA GLY A 225 33.41 -22.20 -4.42
C GLY A 225 33.70 -21.83 -2.96
N LYS A 226 33.27 -20.66 -2.48
CA LYS A 226 33.52 -20.18 -1.12
C LYS A 226 32.71 -21.01 -0.13
N THR A 227 33.38 -21.52 0.90
CA THR A 227 32.78 -22.18 2.06
C THR A 227 33.05 -21.34 3.31
N VAL A 228 32.02 -21.08 4.10
CA VAL A 228 32.09 -20.31 5.36
C VAL A 228 31.42 -21.08 6.49
N ARG A 229 31.90 -20.89 7.72
CA ARG A 229 31.21 -21.38 8.91
C ARG A 229 30.09 -20.42 9.28
N VAL A 230 28.91 -20.96 9.50
CA VAL A 230 27.69 -20.27 9.95
C VAL A 230 27.54 -20.34 11.47
N SER A 231 27.90 -21.48 12.07
CA SER A 231 27.87 -21.73 13.52
C SER A 231 29.02 -21.02 14.27
N GLN A 232 29.00 -19.69 14.25
CA GLN A 232 30.00 -18.83 14.90
C GLN A 232 29.36 -17.63 15.57
N THR A 233 30.06 -17.08 16.56
CA THR A 233 29.69 -15.85 17.27
C THR A 233 29.76 -14.63 16.34
N PHE A 234 29.28 -13.47 16.81
CA PHE A 234 29.37 -12.22 16.04
C PHE A 234 30.83 -11.79 15.76
N ASP A 235 31.75 -12.07 16.69
CA ASP A 235 33.19 -11.79 16.56
C ASP A 235 33.97 -12.92 15.84
N GLY A 236 33.28 -13.91 15.27
CA GLY A 236 33.87 -14.97 14.44
C GLY A 236 34.52 -16.11 15.23
N LEU A 237 34.21 -16.26 16.52
CA LEU A 237 34.61 -17.43 17.29
C LEU A 237 33.70 -18.61 16.98
N GLU A 238 34.26 -19.81 16.96
CA GLU A 238 33.52 -21.03 16.66
C GLU A 238 32.52 -21.37 17.78
N SER A 239 31.44 -22.06 17.42
CA SER A 239 30.52 -22.64 18.41
C SER A 239 31.28 -23.60 19.35
N ASN A 240 30.91 -23.63 20.63
CA ASN A 240 31.55 -24.49 21.64
C ASN A 240 30.69 -25.66 22.12
N GLY A 241 29.57 -25.92 21.44
CA GLY A 241 28.65 -27.02 21.71
C GLY A 241 28.16 -27.62 20.39
N GLY A 242 27.71 -28.88 20.43
CA GLY A 242 27.29 -29.59 19.21
C GLY A 242 26.18 -28.86 18.46
N VAL A 243 26.29 -28.83 17.12
CA VAL A 243 25.34 -28.17 16.20
C VAL A 243 24.53 -29.22 15.44
N GLY A 244 23.24 -28.96 15.24
CA GLY A 244 22.26 -29.86 14.63
C GLY A 244 21.90 -29.51 13.18
N ARG A 245 20.60 -29.63 12.82
CA ARG A 245 20.10 -29.60 11.43
C ARG A 245 19.87 -28.17 10.95
N PRO A 246 20.56 -27.70 9.91
CA PRO A 246 20.31 -26.38 9.37
C PRO A 246 19.00 -26.34 8.58
N ASP A 247 18.40 -25.16 8.53
CA ASP A 247 17.41 -24.72 7.55
C ASP A 247 17.83 -23.41 6.91
N LEU A 248 17.35 -23.17 5.69
CA LEU A 248 17.69 -22.01 4.89
C LEU A 248 16.40 -21.39 4.37
N SER A 249 16.25 -20.09 4.60
CA SER A 249 15.22 -19.27 3.97
C SER A 249 15.32 -19.31 2.44
N ALA A 250 14.20 -19.07 1.76
CA ALA A 250 14.12 -19.01 0.30
C ALA A 250 15.16 -18.06 -0.31
N ASP A 251 15.28 -16.87 0.29
CA ASP A 251 16.25 -15.83 -0.03
C ASP A 251 17.63 -16.04 0.64
N GLY A 252 17.92 -17.24 1.15
CA GLY A 252 19.24 -17.63 1.67
C GLY A 252 19.88 -16.66 2.66
N ARG A 253 19.10 -15.79 3.31
CA ARG A 253 19.56 -14.72 4.21
C ARG A 253 19.50 -15.17 5.66
N PHE A 254 18.42 -15.85 6.00
CA PHE A 254 18.22 -16.44 7.31
C PHE A 254 18.58 -17.91 7.28
N ILE A 255 19.52 -18.29 8.15
CA ILE A 255 19.93 -19.66 8.36
C ILE A 255 19.53 -20.02 9.79
N THR A 256 18.70 -21.04 9.97
CA THR A 256 18.33 -21.54 11.29
C THR A 256 19.06 -22.83 11.58
N PHE A 257 19.49 -23.06 12.82
CA PHE A 257 20.11 -24.31 13.23
C PHE A 257 19.99 -24.49 14.75
N ASP A 258 19.88 -25.73 15.21
CA ASP A 258 19.93 -26.03 16.64
C ASP A 258 21.38 -26.18 17.12
N SER A 259 21.69 -25.75 18.35
CA SER A 259 23.02 -25.93 18.95
C SER A 259 22.95 -25.98 20.47
N ALA A 260 23.89 -26.70 21.10
CA ALA A 260 24.11 -26.68 22.54
C ALA A 260 25.19 -25.67 22.99
N ALA A 261 25.61 -24.78 22.09
CA ALA A 261 26.71 -23.86 22.30
C ALA A 261 26.31 -22.66 23.16
N ASN A 262 26.99 -22.50 24.30
CA ASN A 262 26.73 -21.41 25.24
C ASN A 262 27.53 -20.13 24.94
N ASN A 263 28.06 -20.03 23.72
CA ASN A 263 28.89 -18.90 23.29
C ASN A 263 28.39 -18.21 22.02
N LEU A 264 27.37 -18.75 21.32
CA LEU A 264 26.87 -18.18 20.07
C LEU A 264 26.27 -16.77 20.25
N ILE A 265 25.56 -16.55 21.36
CA ILE A 265 25.03 -15.24 21.75
C ILE A 265 25.28 -14.97 23.24
N PRO A 266 25.49 -13.70 23.68
CA PRO A 266 25.87 -13.39 25.06
C PRO A 266 24.88 -13.80 26.17
N ARG A 267 23.62 -14.08 25.81
CA ARG A 267 22.54 -14.37 26.76
C ARG A 267 22.22 -15.86 26.89
N ASP A 268 22.68 -16.68 25.96
CA ASP A 268 22.56 -18.13 26.11
C ASP A 268 23.81 -18.66 26.82
N THR A 269 23.60 -19.19 28.03
CA THR A 269 24.65 -19.73 28.90
C THR A 269 24.34 -21.14 29.39
N ASN A 270 23.27 -21.76 28.86
CA ASN A 270 22.61 -22.88 29.51
C ASN A 270 23.23 -24.26 29.14
N GLY A 271 23.92 -24.36 28.00
CA GLY A 271 24.52 -25.61 27.50
C GLY A 271 23.49 -26.67 27.07
N PHE A 272 22.24 -26.27 26.83
CA PHE A 272 21.14 -27.07 26.28
C PHE A 272 20.92 -26.74 24.81
N LEU A 273 20.21 -27.62 24.10
CA LEU A 273 19.92 -27.44 22.69
C LEU A 273 18.90 -26.29 22.50
N ASP A 274 19.33 -25.21 21.86
CA ASP A 274 18.53 -24.05 21.50
C ASP A 274 18.54 -23.85 19.97
N VAL A 275 17.54 -23.15 19.42
CA VAL A 275 17.50 -22.81 17.99
C VAL A 275 18.05 -21.41 17.79
N PHE A 276 19.05 -21.29 16.92
CA PHE A 276 19.69 -20.05 16.54
C PHE A 276 19.29 -19.64 15.13
N VAL A 277 19.18 -18.34 14.92
CA VAL A 277 19.03 -17.74 13.60
C VAL A 277 20.27 -16.91 13.32
N ARG A 278 20.96 -17.21 12.23
CA ARG A 278 22.05 -16.39 11.71
C ARG A 278 21.52 -15.62 10.51
N VAL A 279 21.76 -14.31 10.52
CA VAL A 279 21.60 -13.46 9.35
C VAL A 279 22.95 -13.40 8.67
N GLU A 280 23.08 -14.09 7.55
CA GLU A 280 24.28 -14.14 6.73
C GLU A 280 23.86 -14.22 5.27
N ASP A 281 24.47 -13.42 4.40
CA ASP A 281 24.19 -13.44 2.97
C ASP A 281 24.85 -14.67 2.30
N VAL A 282 24.37 -15.86 2.67
CA VAL A 282 24.88 -17.15 2.24
C VAL A 282 23.69 -18.12 2.04
N PRO A 283 23.15 -18.29 0.81
CA PRO A 283 23.51 -17.67 -0.46
C PRO A 283 22.27 -17.27 -1.27
N THR A 284 21.62 -16.15 -0.97
CA THR A 284 20.91 -15.44 -2.04
C THR A 284 21.29 -13.99 -2.04
N VAL A 285 22.23 -13.73 -2.91
CA VAL A 285 22.32 -12.48 -3.61
C VAL A 285 21.00 -12.38 -4.39
N SER A 286 20.05 -11.52 -3.97
CA SER A 286 18.96 -11.12 -4.86
C SER A 286 19.59 -10.74 -6.21
N TYR A 287 18.99 -11.10 -7.35
CA TYR A 287 19.64 -10.96 -8.67
C TYR A 287 20.09 -9.51 -8.98
N ARG A 288 19.54 -8.52 -8.25
CA ARG A 288 20.00 -7.13 -8.18
C ARG A 288 21.43 -6.98 -7.62
N TYR A 289 21.82 -7.77 -6.63
CA TYR A 289 23.16 -7.73 -6.02
C TYR A 289 24.21 -8.54 -6.80
N THR A 290 23.82 -9.40 -7.76
CA THR A 290 24.73 -10.03 -8.75
C THR A 290 24.81 -9.23 -10.04
N ALA A 291 24.00 -8.19 -10.20
CA ALA A 291 23.96 -7.39 -11.40
C ALA A 291 25.36 -6.81 -11.66
N GLU A 292 25.83 -6.94 -12.88
CA GLU A 292 27.11 -6.35 -13.28
C GLU A 292 26.97 -4.83 -13.15
N GLU A 293 27.81 -4.20 -12.32
CA GLU A 293 27.84 -2.75 -12.18
C GLU A 293 28.43 -2.12 -13.44
N VAL A 294 27.58 -1.43 -14.18
CA VAL A 294 27.93 -0.73 -15.41
C VAL A 294 27.86 0.76 -15.12
N PRO A 295 28.99 1.50 -15.20
CA PRO A 295 28.94 2.94 -15.04
C PRO A 295 28.01 3.56 -16.10
N PRO A 296 27.21 4.59 -15.74
CA PRO A 296 26.44 5.33 -16.72
C PRO A 296 27.31 5.84 -17.88
N ASN A 297 26.74 5.88 -19.09
CA ASN A 297 27.40 6.31 -20.32
C ASN A 297 28.53 5.37 -20.78
N THR A 298 28.34 4.06 -20.60
CA THR A 298 29.29 3.03 -21.05
C THR A 298 28.63 1.99 -21.96
N VAL A 299 29.47 1.27 -22.71
CA VAL A 299 29.07 0.17 -23.57
C VAL A 299 29.75 -1.10 -23.05
N VAL A 300 28.96 -2.16 -22.87
CA VAL A 300 29.41 -3.45 -22.37
C VAL A 300 29.03 -4.53 -23.38
N THR A 301 29.94 -5.47 -23.63
CA THR A 301 29.65 -6.66 -24.43
C THR A 301 29.24 -7.79 -23.50
N GLY A 302 28.01 -8.29 -23.67
CA GLY A 302 27.47 -9.38 -22.87
C GLY A 302 27.28 -10.67 -23.69
N THR A 303 27.18 -11.78 -22.98
CA THR A 303 26.82 -13.10 -23.53
C THR A 303 25.87 -13.79 -22.56
N VAL A 304 24.85 -14.48 -23.07
CA VAL A 304 23.96 -15.30 -22.22
C VAL A 304 24.36 -16.77 -22.30
N GLU A 305 24.69 -17.35 -21.14
CA GLU A 305 25.23 -18.70 -21.04
C GLU A 305 24.18 -19.79 -20.75
N SER A 306 22.93 -19.45 -20.41
CA SER A 306 21.85 -20.43 -20.21
C SER A 306 20.44 -19.90 -20.52
N GLU A 307 19.49 -20.80 -20.82
CA GLU A 307 18.09 -20.48 -21.15
C GLU A 307 17.31 -19.82 -20.00
N THR A 308 17.81 -19.95 -18.77
CA THR A 308 17.24 -19.34 -17.56
C THR A 308 18.09 -18.18 -17.03
N ALA A 309 19.21 -17.86 -17.69
CA ALA A 309 20.11 -16.80 -17.27
C ALA A 309 19.57 -15.46 -17.78
N VAL A 310 18.91 -14.73 -16.88
CA VAL A 310 18.73 -13.29 -17.04
C VAL A 310 20.08 -12.64 -16.75
N GLN A 311 20.64 -11.93 -17.72
CA GLN A 311 21.83 -11.13 -17.48
C GLN A 311 21.40 -9.79 -16.88
N TRP A 312 21.74 -9.59 -15.61
CA TRP A 312 21.42 -8.37 -14.87
C TRP A 312 22.57 -7.38 -14.93
N TYR A 313 22.23 -6.14 -15.23
CA TYR A 313 23.13 -4.99 -15.15
C TYR A 313 22.56 -3.99 -14.16
N LYS A 314 23.43 -3.37 -13.37
CA LYS A 314 23.06 -2.31 -12.42
C LYS A 314 23.82 -1.05 -12.79
N PHE A 315 23.12 0.07 -12.77
CA PHE A 315 23.73 1.38 -12.97
C PHE A 315 23.03 2.40 -12.08
N ASP A 316 23.80 3.35 -11.56
CA ASP A 316 23.25 4.38 -10.69
C ASP A 316 22.72 5.54 -11.51
N VAL A 317 21.50 5.97 -11.16
CA VAL A 317 20.96 7.25 -11.58
C VAL A 317 21.07 8.19 -10.40
N THR A 318 21.83 9.26 -10.55
CA THR A 318 22.17 10.15 -9.43
C THR A 318 21.11 11.18 -9.14
N ASP A 319 20.31 11.55 -10.13
CA ASP A 319 19.40 12.69 -10.06
C ASP A 319 18.00 12.31 -10.57
N ALA A 320 17.00 12.72 -9.80
CA ALA A 320 15.61 12.81 -10.23
C ALA A 320 15.50 13.69 -11.50
N GLY A 321 14.68 13.29 -12.46
CA GLY A 321 14.51 13.90 -13.79
C GLY A 321 15.45 13.37 -14.89
N SER A 322 16.39 12.46 -14.59
CA SER A 322 17.36 11.94 -15.56
C SER A 322 16.69 11.07 -16.63
N THR A 323 17.23 11.02 -17.85
CA THR A 323 16.75 10.08 -18.89
C THR A 323 17.71 8.90 -19.03
N ILE A 324 17.21 7.69 -18.81
CA ILE A 324 17.89 6.44 -19.13
C ILE A 324 17.63 6.12 -20.60
N GLU A 325 18.69 6.02 -21.39
CA GLU A 325 18.67 5.36 -22.69
C GLU A 325 19.47 4.06 -22.60
N ALA A 326 18.79 2.92 -22.77
CA ALA A 326 19.44 1.61 -22.83
C ALA A 326 19.18 0.98 -24.20
N LYS A 327 20.24 0.54 -24.89
CA LYS A 327 20.11 -0.11 -26.20
C LYS A 327 20.92 -1.39 -26.27
N LEU A 328 20.32 -2.45 -26.79
CA LEU A 328 21.04 -3.64 -27.25
C LEU A 328 21.26 -3.53 -28.75
N THR A 329 22.52 -3.62 -29.16
CA THR A 329 22.94 -3.50 -30.55
C THR A 329 23.93 -4.62 -30.89
N ASN A 330 24.30 -4.75 -32.17
CA ASN A 330 25.22 -5.80 -32.64
C ASN A 330 24.75 -7.22 -32.23
N LEU A 331 23.44 -7.42 -32.29
CA LEU A 331 22.78 -8.65 -31.89
C LEU A 331 23.18 -9.81 -32.80
N THR A 332 23.71 -10.87 -32.19
CA THR A 332 23.99 -12.14 -32.88
C THR A 332 22.97 -13.24 -32.52
N GLY A 333 21.96 -12.89 -31.74
CA GLY A 333 20.76 -13.64 -31.40
C GLY A 333 19.64 -12.70 -30.90
N ASP A 334 18.43 -13.21 -30.74
CA ASP A 334 17.22 -12.44 -30.37
C ASP A 334 17.10 -12.30 -28.84
N TYR A 335 17.09 -11.06 -28.34
CA TYR A 335 17.11 -10.73 -26.90
C TYR A 335 16.02 -9.72 -26.58
N ASN A 336 15.43 -9.85 -25.39
CA ASN A 336 14.49 -8.89 -24.82
C ASN A 336 15.18 -8.05 -23.73
N LEU A 337 14.74 -6.80 -23.60
CA LEU A 337 15.26 -5.84 -22.63
C LEU A 337 14.17 -5.42 -21.63
N TYR A 338 14.48 -5.48 -20.33
CA TYR A 338 13.58 -5.05 -19.26
C TYR A 338 14.31 -4.12 -18.30
N LEU A 339 13.68 -3.03 -17.89
CA LEU A 339 14.21 -2.04 -16.95
C LEU A 339 13.38 -2.03 -15.67
N PHE A 340 14.06 -2.07 -14.53
CA PHE A 340 13.49 -2.09 -13.20
C PHE A 340 14.05 -0.94 -12.35
N ALA A 341 13.18 -0.29 -11.59
CA ALA A 341 13.52 0.79 -10.67
C ALA A 341 14.23 0.28 -9.39
N PRO A 342 14.91 1.15 -8.62
CA PRO A 342 15.49 0.82 -7.31
C PRO A 342 14.51 0.14 -6.35
N ALA A 343 15.01 -0.65 -5.39
CA ALA A 343 14.18 -1.23 -4.33
C ALA A 343 14.00 -0.18 -3.23
N ILE A 344 12.76 0.02 -2.74
CA ILE A 344 12.51 0.79 -1.53
C ILE A 344 12.00 -0.16 -0.45
N ASP A 345 12.53 0.05 0.75
CA ASP A 345 12.33 -0.67 2.00
C ASP A 345 10.87 -1.10 2.27
N GLU A 346 10.70 -2.38 2.61
CA GLU A 346 9.43 -3.02 2.97
C GLU A 346 8.88 -2.52 4.32
N GLU A 347 9.63 -1.69 5.05
CA GLU A 347 9.21 -1.10 6.33
C GLU A 347 8.27 0.13 6.17
N ASN A 348 8.16 0.74 4.97
CA ASN A 348 7.41 1.99 4.76
C ASN A 348 6.24 1.94 3.75
N GLY A 349 5.87 0.76 3.23
CA GLY A 349 4.56 0.57 2.58
C GLY A 349 4.21 1.47 1.38
N GLN A 350 5.17 1.95 0.58
CA GLN A 350 4.88 2.74 -0.64
C GLN A 350 5.25 1.98 -1.92
N ILE A 351 4.24 1.61 -2.72
CA ILE A 351 4.41 1.13 -4.10
C ILE A 351 4.58 2.35 -5.02
N ARG A 352 5.80 2.69 -5.46
CA ARG A 352 6.00 3.79 -6.44
C ARG A 352 6.26 3.22 -7.86
N ASP A 353 5.54 3.82 -8.82
CA ASP A 353 5.69 3.76 -10.29
C ASP A 353 4.88 2.71 -11.11
N LEU A 354 3.56 2.65 -10.92
CA LEU A 354 2.66 1.95 -11.87
C LEU A 354 2.28 2.78 -13.13
N GLY A 355 2.81 4.00 -13.27
CA GLY A 355 2.35 4.97 -14.27
C GLY A 355 2.72 4.72 -15.74
N GLN A 356 3.32 3.59 -16.12
CA GLN A 356 3.68 3.29 -17.52
C GLN A 356 3.23 1.91 -18.03
N LEU A 357 2.19 1.30 -17.43
CA LEU A 357 1.61 0.04 -17.96
C LEU A 357 0.33 0.24 -18.80
N SER A 358 0.07 1.45 -19.30
CA SER A 358 -1.09 1.73 -20.19
C SER A 358 -1.09 0.87 -21.47
N ASN A 359 0.05 0.38 -21.91
CA ASN A 359 0.15 -0.53 -23.07
C ASN A 359 -0.26 -1.98 -22.78
N ILE A 360 -0.44 -2.38 -21.51
CA ILE A 360 -1.04 -3.69 -21.15
C ILE A 360 -2.57 -3.58 -21.08
N GLY A 361 -3.10 -2.44 -20.59
CA GLY A 361 -4.55 -2.17 -20.56
C GLY A 361 -5.21 -2.26 -21.94
N GLN A 362 -4.49 -1.84 -23.00
CA GLN A 362 -4.98 -1.94 -24.39
C GLN A 362 -4.96 -3.35 -24.99
N LEU A 363 -4.27 -4.33 -24.37
CA LEU A 363 -4.32 -5.74 -24.77
C LEU A 363 -5.52 -6.50 -24.15
N SER A 364 -6.16 -5.96 -23.11
CA SER A 364 -7.38 -6.54 -22.52
C SER A 364 -8.56 -6.54 -23.51
N ASN A 365 -8.54 -5.63 -24.50
CA ASN A 365 -9.51 -5.59 -25.60
C ASN A 365 -9.37 -6.74 -26.63
N ILE A 366 -8.33 -7.59 -26.53
CA ILE A 366 -8.24 -8.84 -27.30
C ILE A 366 -8.93 -10.01 -26.54
N GLY A 367 -9.11 -9.90 -25.22
CA GLY A 367 -9.91 -10.84 -24.42
C GLY A 367 -11.42 -10.80 -24.74
N GLN A 368 -11.89 -9.74 -25.40
CA GLN A 368 -13.28 -9.58 -25.85
C GLN A 368 -13.59 -10.32 -27.19
N LEU A 369 -12.67 -11.14 -27.72
CA LEU A 369 -12.92 -12.02 -28.88
C LEU A 369 -13.40 -13.44 -28.51
N SER A 370 -13.78 -13.69 -27.25
CA SER A 370 -14.38 -14.97 -26.82
C SER A 370 -15.82 -15.19 -27.32
N ASN A 371 -16.44 -14.19 -27.98
CA ASN A 371 -17.78 -14.30 -28.56
C ASN A 371 -17.89 -15.00 -29.94
N ILE A 372 -16.87 -15.75 -30.38
CA ILE A 372 -16.96 -16.65 -31.57
C ILE A 372 -17.03 -18.15 -31.20
N GLY A 373 -17.10 -18.47 -29.90
CA GLY A 373 -17.33 -19.85 -29.41
C GLY A 373 -18.78 -20.35 -29.48
N GLN A 374 -19.73 -19.57 -30.01
CA GLN A 374 -21.15 -19.96 -30.16
C GLN A 374 -21.52 -20.45 -31.57
N LEU A 375 -20.63 -21.16 -32.28
CA LEU A 375 -20.96 -21.83 -33.54
C LEU A 375 -20.29 -23.20 -33.68
N SER A 376 -20.85 -24.24 -33.06
CA SER A 376 -20.94 -25.55 -33.72
C SER A 376 -22.02 -26.46 -33.12
N ASN A 377 -23.29 -26.08 -33.35
CA ASN A 377 -24.27 -27.10 -33.74
C ASN A 377 -24.00 -27.49 -35.20
N ILE A 378 -22.94 -28.27 -35.45
CA ILE A 378 -22.81 -29.12 -36.64
C ILE A 378 -22.56 -30.53 -36.13
N GLY A 379 -23.63 -31.11 -35.58
CA GLY A 379 -23.86 -32.52 -35.76
C GLY A 379 -24.14 -32.77 -37.24
N GLN A 380 -23.59 -33.87 -37.75
CA GLN A 380 -23.70 -34.40 -39.12
C GLN A 380 -22.58 -33.96 -40.07
N LEU A 381 -21.48 -34.73 -40.09
CA LEU A 381 -21.09 -35.49 -41.30
C LEU A 381 -19.98 -36.50 -40.95
N SER A 382 -20.39 -37.77 -41.00
CA SER A 382 -19.56 -38.97 -40.94
C SER A 382 -18.76 -39.18 -42.23
N ASN A 383 -17.53 -39.68 -42.08
CA ASN A 383 -16.65 -40.30 -43.08
C ASN A 383 -16.01 -39.38 -44.13
N ILE A 384 -14.68 -39.25 -44.04
CA ILE A 384 -13.73 -39.57 -45.12
C ILE A 384 -12.38 -39.85 -44.46
N GLY A 385 -12.02 -41.13 -44.43
CA GLY A 385 -10.63 -41.51 -44.67
C GLY A 385 -10.38 -41.48 -46.17
N ASP A 386 -9.13 -41.26 -46.53
CA ASP A 386 -8.51 -41.37 -47.86
C ASP A 386 -8.38 -40.08 -48.73
N LEU A 387 -7.10 -39.85 -49.06
CA LEU A 387 -6.43 -38.91 -49.99
C LEU A 387 -6.15 -37.49 -49.47
N VAL A 388 -4.90 -37.07 -49.23
CA VAL A 388 -3.63 -37.10 -50.01
C VAL A 388 -3.70 -36.32 -51.33
N ASP A 389 -2.84 -35.29 -51.33
CA ASP A 389 -2.36 -34.42 -52.40
C ASP A 389 -3.31 -33.34 -52.97
N LEU A 390 -3.13 -32.14 -52.42
CA LEU A 390 -2.77 -30.97 -53.24
C LEU A 390 -2.05 -29.93 -52.37
N GLY A 391 -0.76 -29.75 -52.64
CA GLY A 391 0.03 -28.63 -52.15
C GLY A 391 -0.52 -27.29 -52.64
N GLN A 392 -0.13 -26.25 -51.91
CA GLN A 392 -0.49 -24.83 -52.06
C GLN A 392 -1.64 -24.34 -51.18
N LEU A 393 -1.43 -24.32 -49.87
CA LEU A 393 -1.98 -23.27 -49.00
C LEU A 393 -0.85 -22.71 -48.13
N SER A 394 -0.12 -21.75 -48.71
CA SER A 394 0.95 -20.96 -48.09
C SER A 394 0.43 -19.88 -47.13
N ASN A 395 -0.71 -20.10 -46.45
CA ASN A 395 -1.31 -19.13 -45.54
C ASN A 395 -1.44 -19.65 -44.10
N ILE A 396 -0.56 -20.56 -43.68
CA ILE A 396 -0.33 -20.89 -42.24
C ILE A 396 0.82 -20.04 -41.66
N GLY A 397 1.37 -19.09 -42.45
CA GLY A 397 2.36 -18.10 -42.00
C GLY A 397 1.79 -16.91 -41.21
N GLN A 398 0.57 -16.99 -40.70
CA GLN A 398 -0.07 -15.94 -39.87
C GLN A 398 -0.54 -16.47 -38.51
N LEU A 399 0.21 -17.41 -37.92
CA LEU A 399 0.15 -17.75 -36.49
C LEU A 399 1.18 -16.92 -35.68
N SER A 400 1.31 -15.63 -35.98
CA SER A 400 2.18 -14.71 -35.22
C SER A 400 1.66 -14.43 -33.79
N ASN A 401 0.44 -14.85 -33.46
CA ASN A 401 -0.13 -14.66 -32.13
C ASN A 401 0.27 -15.75 -31.11
N ILE A 402 1.01 -16.80 -31.51
CA ILE A 402 1.59 -17.77 -30.57
C ILE A 402 2.87 -17.21 -29.90
N GLY A 403 3.58 -16.29 -30.54
CA GLY A 403 4.76 -15.62 -29.94
C GLY A 403 4.41 -14.67 -28.78
N GLN A 404 3.18 -14.13 -28.75
CA GLN A 404 2.73 -13.28 -27.65
C GLN A 404 2.41 -14.09 -26.37
N LEU A 405 1.99 -15.36 -26.51
CA LEU A 405 1.78 -16.27 -25.36
C LEU A 405 3.09 -16.76 -24.75
N SER A 406 4.18 -16.95 -25.52
CA SER A 406 5.50 -17.28 -24.95
C SER A 406 6.06 -16.11 -24.15
N ASN A 407 5.78 -14.88 -24.56
CA ASN A 407 6.22 -13.67 -23.86
C ASN A 407 5.46 -13.48 -22.53
N ILE A 408 4.18 -13.87 -22.46
CA ILE A 408 3.43 -13.97 -21.19
C ILE A 408 4.04 -15.05 -20.28
N GLY A 409 4.48 -16.19 -20.83
CA GLY A 409 5.21 -17.21 -20.08
C GLY A 409 6.57 -16.73 -19.54
N GLN A 410 7.28 -15.88 -20.28
CA GLN A 410 8.54 -15.27 -19.85
C GLN A 410 8.31 -14.17 -18.79
N LEU A 411 7.28 -13.34 -18.94
CA LEU A 411 6.87 -12.35 -17.93
C LEU A 411 6.40 -13.03 -16.63
N SER A 412 5.67 -14.14 -16.74
CA SER A 412 5.33 -15.01 -15.60
C SER A 412 6.59 -15.54 -14.93
N ASN A 413 7.58 -16.03 -15.69
CA ASN A 413 8.84 -16.50 -15.14
C ASN A 413 9.70 -15.38 -14.53
N ILE A 414 9.58 -14.13 -15.00
CA ILE A 414 10.31 -12.96 -14.47
C ILE A 414 9.61 -12.40 -13.22
N GLY A 415 8.27 -12.36 -13.19
CA GLY A 415 7.45 -11.97 -12.04
C GLY A 415 7.41 -13.02 -10.92
N GLN A 416 7.73 -14.29 -11.22
CA GLN A 416 7.79 -15.40 -10.25
C GLN A 416 9.17 -15.58 -9.59
N VAL A 417 10.13 -14.70 -9.86
CA VAL A 417 11.41 -14.60 -9.12
C VAL A 417 11.24 -13.51 -8.06
N GLY A 418 11.03 -13.90 -6.80
CA GLY A 418 10.56 -13.03 -5.71
C GLY A 418 11.26 -11.67 -5.54
N ASN A 419 10.49 -10.70 -5.04
CA ASN A 419 10.85 -9.34 -4.59
C ASN A 419 11.69 -8.50 -5.56
N ILE A 420 11.29 -8.40 -6.83
CA ILE A 420 11.87 -7.42 -7.76
C ILE A 420 11.00 -6.17 -7.74
N GLY A 421 11.57 -5.04 -7.32
CA GLY A 421 10.94 -3.71 -7.39
C GLY A 421 10.43 -3.35 -8.79
N THR A 422 9.62 -2.30 -8.87
CA THR A 422 8.77 -1.88 -9.99
C THR A 422 9.44 -2.03 -11.38
N LEU A 423 8.91 -2.90 -12.25
CA LEU A 423 9.24 -2.95 -13.68
C LEU A 423 8.71 -1.67 -14.33
N VAL A 424 9.59 -0.89 -14.97
CA VAL A 424 9.25 0.45 -15.45
C VAL A 424 9.33 0.62 -16.97
N ALA A 425 10.05 -0.24 -17.69
CA ALA A 425 10.05 -0.24 -19.16
C ALA A 425 10.46 -1.59 -19.76
N VAL A 426 10.00 -1.87 -20.99
CA VAL A 426 10.29 -3.10 -21.74
C VAL A 426 10.53 -2.79 -23.21
N SER A 427 11.48 -3.47 -23.84
CA SER A 427 11.66 -3.55 -25.31
C SER A 427 11.76 -5.01 -25.72
N ILE A 428 10.93 -5.42 -26.68
CA ILE A 428 10.76 -6.81 -27.17
C ILE A 428 10.58 -6.82 -28.70
N GLN A 429 11.60 -6.42 -29.44
CA GLN A 429 11.59 -6.44 -30.91
C GLN A 429 11.87 -7.85 -31.45
N PRO A 430 11.30 -8.21 -32.62
CA PRO A 430 11.56 -9.51 -33.21
C PRO A 430 12.93 -9.58 -33.92
N ASP A 431 13.49 -10.80 -33.94
CA ASP A 431 14.69 -11.20 -34.67
C ASP A 431 15.98 -10.51 -34.17
N LEU A 432 16.80 -9.93 -35.06
CA LEU A 432 18.06 -9.24 -34.74
C LEU A 432 17.90 -7.72 -34.76
N THR A 433 16.69 -7.23 -34.53
CA THR A 433 16.41 -5.80 -34.46
C THR A 433 16.93 -5.26 -33.14
N ASP A 434 17.57 -4.10 -33.14
CA ASP A 434 18.08 -3.48 -31.92
C ASP A 434 16.96 -3.27 -30.89
N GLU A 435 17.22 -3.61 -29.63
CA GLU A 435 16.34 -3.27 -28.53
C GLU A 435 16.67 -1.88 -28.02
N ALA A 436 15.64 -1.09 -27.68
CA ALA A 436 15.83 0.26 -27.17
C ALA A 436 14.78 0.62 -26.12
N ILE A 437 15.25 0.99 -24.93
CA ILE A 437 14.46 1.62 -23.88
C ILE A 437 14.89 3.07 -23.75
N THR A 438 13.93 3.98 -23.73
CA THR A 438 14.11 5.37 -23.28
C THR A 438 13.14 5.59 -22.13
N TYR A 439 13.67 5.86 -20.95
CA TYR A 439 12.89 5.97 -19.73
C TYR A 439 13.32 7.20 -18.93
N ASN A 440 12.36 8.06 -18.59
CA ASN A 440 12.60 9.25 -17.77
C ASN A 440 12.46 8.87 -16.30
N VAL A 441 13.58 8.89 -15.59
CA VAL A 441 13.67 8.71 -14.14
C VAL A 441 13.15 9.96 -13.50
N GLN A 442 11.92 9.94 -13.01
CA GLN A 442 11.32 11.14 -12.42
C GLN A 442 11.80 11.35 -10.99
N GLU A 443 11.61 10.38 -10.09
CA GLU A 443 11.89 10.57 -8.64
C GLU A 443 12.67 9.43 -7.99
N LEU A 444 12.57 8.21 -8.51
CA LEU A 444 13.26 7.02 -7.98
C LEU A 444 14.70 6.94 -8.47
N TYR A 445 15.46 8.02 -8.32
CA TYR A 445 16.89 7.98 -8.57
C TYR A 445 17.56 7.03 -7.57
N GLY A 446 18.64 6.38 -7.98
CA GLY A 446 19.25 5.28 -7.28
C GLY A 446 19.68 4.16 -8.24
N PRO A 447 19.93 2.95 -7.72
CA PRO A 447 20.40 1.84 -8.54
C PRO A 447 19.26 1.27 -9.40
N TYR A 448 19.27 1.55 -10.69
CA TYR A 448 18.39 0.90 -11.66
C TYR A 448 18.98 -0.43 -12.11
N TYR A 449 18.09 -1.36 -12.46
CA TYR A 449 18.46 -2.71 -12.87
C TYR A 449 17.91 -3.01 -14.26
N LEU A 450 18.75 -3.54 -15.12
CA LEU A 450 18.39 -3.88 -16.48
C LEU A 450 18.61 -5.38 -16.69
N ALA A 451 17.58 -6.06 -17.15
CA ALA A 451 17.61 -7.48 -17.46
C ALA A 451 17.64 -7.67 -18.97
N VAL A 452 18.64 -8.38 -19.45
CA VAL A 452 18.72 -8.89 -20.82
C VAL A 452 18.34 -10.37 -20.80
N VAL A 453 17.34 -10.73 -21.58
CA VAL A 453 16.75 -12.08 -21.57
C VAL A 453 16.80 -12.67 -22.98
N PRO A 454 17.33 -13.89 -23.18
CA PRO A 454 17.30 -14.53 -24.48
C PRO A 454 15.86 -14.92 -24.84
N GLN A 455 15.41 -14.60 -26.05
CA GLN A 455 14.05 -14.93 -26.48
C GLN A 455 13.87 -16.46 -26.68
N ASN A 456 14.95 -17.17 -27.03
CA ASN A 456 14.93 -18.62 -27.21
C ASN A 456 16.32 -19.26 -27.04
N LYS A 457 16.34 -20.60 -26.96
CA LYS A 457 17.53 -21.42 -26.75
C LYS A 457 18.62 -21.35 -27.83
N HIS A 458 18.30 -20.89 -29.03
CA HIS A 458 19.28 -20.79 -30.11
C HIS A 458 20.21 -19.59 -29.95
N VAL A 459 19.94 -18.72 -28.96
CA VAL A 459 20.67 -17.50 -28.64
C VAL A 459 21.82 -17.75 -27.64
N LEU A 460 21.88 -18.94 -27.04
CA LEU A 460 22.92 -19.27 -26.04
C LEU A 460 24.33 -19.23 -26.64
N GLY A 461 25.24 -18.52 -25.96
CA GLY A 461 26.62 -18.31 -26.39
C GLY A 461 26.81 -17.28 -27.51
N THR A 462 25.74 -16.58 -27.91
CA THR A 462 25.84 -15.42 -28.80
C THR A 462 26.11 -14.14 -27.99
N THR A 463 26.64 -13.10 -28.64
CA THR A 463 27.00 -11.83 -28.01
C THR A 463 26.00 -10.72 -28.34
N PHE A 464 25.91 -9.74 -27.45
CA PHE A 464 25.24 -8.46 -27.67
C PHE A 464 26.11 -7.31 -27.15
N GLU A 465 25.90 -6.10 -27.65
CA GLU A 465 26.43 -4.87 -27.06
C GLU A 465 25.32 -4.08 -26.38
N LEU A 466 25.43 -3.91 -25.07
CA LEU A 466 24.55 -3.08 -24.26
C LEU A 466 25.17 -1.70 -24.08
N SER A 467 24.50 -0.67 -24.55
CA SER A 467 24.83 0.72 -24.24
C SER A 467 23.83 1.25 -23.20
N ILE A 468 24.34 1.85 -22.13
CA ILE A 468 23.54 2.52 -21.10
C ILE A 468 24.01 3.98 -21.04
N SER A 469 23.12 4.91 -21.33
CA SER A 469 23.33 6.35 -21.19
C SER A 469 22.36 6.86 -20.13
N VAL A 470 22.88 7.53 -19.11
CA VAL A 470 22.05 8.30 -18.17
C VAL A 470 22.32 9.74 -18.50
N LEU A 471 21.40 10.33 -19.24
CA LEU A 471 21.41 11.75 -19.51
C LEU A 471 20.95 12.45 -18.24
N PRO A 472 21.67 13.49 -17.77
CA PRO A 472 21.18 14.30 -16.67
C PRO A 472 19.81 14.88 -17.03
N PRO A 473 19.02 15.30 -16.03
CA PRO A 473 17.74 15.93 -16.30
C PRO A 473 17.92 17.06 -17.30
N VAL A 474 17.04 17.14 -18.30
CA VAL A 474 17.09 18.23 -19.29
C VAL A 474 16.80 19.57 -18.59
N ASP A 475 16.04 19.54 -17.49
CA ASP A 475 15.78 20.65 -16.57
C ASP A 475 15.77 20.14 -15.11
N PRO A 476 16.92 20.01 -14.43
CA PRO A 476 16.90 19.91 -12.98
C PRO A 476 16.49 21.29 -12.51
N TYR A 477 15.24 21.48 -12.10
CA TYR A 477 14.82 22.74 -11.48
C TYR A 477 15.80 23.04 -10.36
N VAL A 478 16.61 24.08 -10.57
CA VAL A 478 17.59 24.53 -9.59
C VAL A 478 16.80 24.86 -8.33
N THR A 479 17.30 24.44 -7.17
CA THR A 479 16.65 24.75 -5.89
C THR A 479 16.39 26.25 -5.82
N VAL A 480 15.11 26.63 -5.74
CA VAL A 480 14.70 28.03 -5.64
C VAL A 480 14.86 28.48 -4.20
N SER A 481 15.75 29.45 -3.96
CA SER A 481 15.87 30.09 -2.65
C SER A 481 14.83 31.20 -2.56
N CYS A 482 13.81 31.00 -1.72
CA CYS A 482 12.78 32.01 -1.49
C CYS A 482 13.02 32.70 -0.13
N ASP A 483 13.46 33.95 -0.15
CA ASP A 483 13.65 34.74 1.07
C ASP A 483 12.29 35.16 1.63
N VAL A 484 11.94 34.73 2.85
CA VAL A 484 10.65 35.07 3.48
C VAL A 484 10.74 36.46 4.12
N PRO A 485 10.03 37.49 3.60
CA PRO A 485 10.09 38.84 4.13
C PRO A 485 9.27 38.96 5.42
N THR A 486 9.60 39.96 6.22
CA THR A 486 8.79 40.34 7.38
C THR A 486 8.03 41.62 7.06
N TYR A 487 6.71 41.55 7.11
CA TYR A 487 5.84 42.72 6.92
C TYR A 487 5.45 43.34 8.26
N THR A 488 5.02 44.60 8.24
CA THR A 488 4.58 45.29 9.44
C THR A 488 3.14 44.92 9.77
N THR A 489 2.90 44.40 10.98
CA THR A 489 1.54 44.14 11.48
C THR A 489 0.74 45.44 11.60
N PRO A 490 -0.45 45.54 10.96
CA PRO A 490 -1.34 46.69 11.11
C PRO A 490 -1.85 46.86 12.55
N ILE A 491 -2.55 47.98 12.80
CA ILE A 491 -3.28 48.18 14.05
C ILE A 491 -4.48 47.22 14.07
N GLU A 492 -4.74 46.64 15.25
CA GLU A 492 -5.90 45.77 15.48
C GLU A 492 -7.22 46.44 15.07
N ASP A 493 -8.00 45.75 14.25
CA ASP A 493 -9.33 46.13 13.80
C ASP A 493 -10.28 44.93 13.86
N THR A 494 -11.12 44.92 14.90
CA THR A 494 -12.11 43.86 15.13
C THR A 494 -13.30 43.93 14.17
N SER A 495 -13.42 44.97 13.34
CA SER A 495 -14.53 45.10 12.40
C SER A 495 -14.30 44.33 11.10
N VAL A 496 -13.06 43.94 10.80
CA VAL A 496 -12.71 43.19 9.58
C VAL A 496 -13.01 41.70 9.79
N GLN A 497 -13.81 41.13 8.87
CA GLN A 497 -14.17 39.71 8.81
C GLN A 497 -13.70 39.02 7.51
N SER A 498 -13.27 39.78 6.50
CA SER A 498 -12.76 39.20 5.24
C SER A 498 -11.46 39.88 4.78
N LEU A 499 -10.49 39.09 4.32
CA LEU A 499 -9.35 39.60 3.55
C LEU A 499 -9.56 39.33 2.07
N ILE A 500 -9.47 40.36 1.23
CA ILE A 500 -9.71 40.26 -0.21
C ILE A 500 -8.43 40.61 -0.95
N PHE A 501 -7.82 39.63 -1.60
CA PHE A 501 -6.56 39.76 -2.31
C PHE A 501 -6.79 40.01 -3.79
N ILE A 502 -6.17 41.07 -4.32
CA ILE A 502 -6.18 41.42 -5.74
C ILE A 502 -4.75 41.67 -6.22
N ASN A 503 -4.53 41.60 -7.53
CA ASN A 503 -3.30 42.08 -8.16
C ASN A 503 -3.65 42.87 -9.43
N SER A 504 -3.86 44.19 -9.27
CA SER A 504 -4.34 45.05 -10.35
C SER A 504 -3.40 45.11 -11.55
N ASP A 505 -2.08 45.13 -11.32
CA ASP A 505 -1.09 45.32 -12.38
C ASP A 505 -0.95 44.04 -13.22
N ARG A 506 -1.02 42.86 -12.58
CA ARG A 506 -1.07 41.59 -13.31
C ARG A 506 -2.37 41.46 -14.10
N MET A 507 -3.53 41.80 -13.52
CA MET A 507 -4.80 41.84 -14.27
C MET A 507 -4.72 42.74 -15.50
N ASN A 508 -4.16 43.96 -15.36
CA ASN A 508 -3.97 44.87 -16.49
C ASN A 508 -2.98 44.35 -17.54
N THR A 509 -1.99 43.56 -17.12
CA THR A 509 -0.99 42.97 -18.00
C THR A 509 -1.54 41.79 -18.79
N LEU A 510 -2.32 40.92 -18.14
CA LEU A 510 -2.93 39.73 -18.75
C LEU A 510 -4.15 40.09 -19.61
N TYR A 511 -4.95 41.10 -19.20
CA TYR A 511 -6.15 41.55 -19.90
C TYR A 511 -6.06 43.01 -20.38
N PRO A 512 -5.13 43.34 -21.30
CA PRO A 512 -4.90 44.72 -21.73
C PRO A 512 -6.09 45.34 -22.49
N SER A 513 -7.01 44.53 -23.03
CA SER A 513 -8.27 45.00 -23.62
C SER A 513 -9.32 45.41 -22.59
N GLU A 514 -9.14 45.05 -21.32
CA GLU A 514 -10.09 45.24 -20.23
C GLU A 514 -9.59 46.17 -19.12
N THR A 515 -8.54 46.96 -19.34
CA THR A 515 -7.99 47.90 -18.33
C THR A 515 -9.06 48.83 -17.71
N ALA A 516 -10.05 49.27 -18.49
CA ALA A 516 -11.17 50.05 -17.95
C ALA A 516 -12.04 49.20 -17.00
N THR A 517 -12.36 47.98 -17.40
CA THR A 517 -13.10 47.00 -16.60
C THR A 517 -12.35 46.63 -15.32
N VAL A 518 -11.01 46.52 -15.35
CA VAL A 518 -10.19 46.31 -14.13
C VAL A 518 -10.40 47.44 -13.13
N SER A 519 -10.47 48.69 -13.59
CA SER A 519 -10.72 49.84 -12.72
C SER A 519 -12.14 49.80 -12.12
N ASP A 520 -13.13 49.39 -12.93
CA ASP A 520 -14.51 49.21 -12.48
C ASP A 520 -14.62 48.04 -11.46
N LEU A 521 -13.94 46.91 -11.72
CA LEU A 521 -13.83 45.77 -10.82
C LEU A 521 -13.26 46.18 -9.47
N ILE A 522 -12.12 46.88 -9.43
CA ILE A 522 -11.50 47.33 -8.17
C ILE A 522 -12.45 48.24 -7.38
N THR A 523 -13.15 49.14 -8.07
CA THR A 523 -14.17 50.01 -7.44
C THR A 523 -15.31 49.19 -6.85
N GLN A 524 -15.75 48.14 -7.55
CA GLN A 524 -16.82 47.28 -7.08
C GLN A 524 -16.36 46.34 -5.96
N VAL A 525 -15.12 45.86 -5.98
CA VAL A 525 -14.50 45.09 -4.89
C VAL A 525 -14.38 45.93 -3.62
N GLN A 526 -14.10 47.24 -3.73
CA GLN A 526 -14.18 48.15 -2.58
C GLN A 526 -15.62 48.28 -2.04
N THR A 527 -16.62 48.28 -2.93
CA THR A 527 -18.04 48.27 -2.53
C THR A 527 -18.43 46.96 -1.86
N LEU A 528 -17.92 45.83 -2.36
CA LEU A 528 -18.05 44.51 -1.75
C LEU A 528 -17.43 44.49 -0.36
N ALA A 529 -16.21 44.98 -0.20
CA ALA A 529 -15.52 45.05 1.08
C ALA A 529 -16.32 45.87 2.12
N ALA A 530 -16.94 46.96 1.71
CA ALA A 530 -17.80 47.77 2.59
C ALA A 530 -19.18 47.15 2.89
N HIS A 531 -19.55 46.04 2.25
CA HIS A 531 -20.85 45.41 2.42
C HIS A 531 -20.98 44.76 3.82
N PRO A 532 -22.11 44.90 4.54
CA PRO A 532 -22.25 44.40 5.91
C PRO A 532 -22.12 42.88 6.10
N ASN A 533 -22.34 42.10 5.04
CA ASN A 533 -22.16 40.64 5.04
C ASN A 533 -20.72 40.22 4.68
N VAL A 534 -19.83 41.18 4.39
CA VAL A 534 -18.45 40.93 3.96
C VAL A 534 -17.49 41.51 4.98
N ASN A 535 -17.71 42.77 5.40
CA ASN A 535 -16.84 43.51 6.30
C ASN A 535 -15.35 43.31 5.96
N GLY A 536 -15.02 43.56 4.70
CA GLY A 536 -13.76 43.17 4.10
C GLY A 536 -12.69 44.26 4.12
N LEU A 537 -11.45 43.82 3.98
CA LEU A 537 -10.28 44.65 3.69
C LEU A 537 -9.69 44.21 2.34
N VAL A 538 -9.59 45.16 1.41
CA VAL A 538 -8.95 44.92 0.11
C VAL A 538 -7.44 45.11 0.24
N ILE A 539 -6.68 44.12 -0.23
CA ILE A 539 -5.22 44.07 -0.22
C ILE A 539 -4.76 43.91 -1.67
N ASP A 540 -4.13 44.95 -2.21
CA ASP A 540 -3.48 44.87 -3.52
C ASP A 540 -2.06 44.38 -3.35
N LEU A 541 -1.73 43.24 -3.96
CA LEU A 541 -0.41 42.63 -3.89
C LEU A 541 0.68 43.51 -4.53
N ASN A 542 0.32 44.48 -5.39
CA ASN A 542 1.27 45.42 -6.00
C ASN A 542 1.89 46.39 -4.99
N ASP A 543 1.25 46.59 -3.83
CA ASP A 543 1.77 47.47 -2.78
C ASP A 543 2.98 46.84 -2.04
N TYR A 544 3.35 45.60 -2.36
CA TYR A 544 4.38 44.81 -1.69
C TYR A 544 5.53 44.43 -2.66
N PRO A 545 6.65 45.18 -2.66
CA PRO A 545 7.74 44.99 -3.61
C PRO A 545 8.38 43.59 -3.62
N ASP A 546 8.42 42.90 -2.47
CA ASP A 546 8.98 41.54 -2.36
C ASP A 546 8.14 40.51 -3.15
N ILE A 547 6.81 40.65 -3.11
CA ILE A 547 5.89 39.82 -3.90
C ILE A 547 6.10 40.07 -5.39
N PHE A 548 6.23 41.33 -5.80
CA PHE A 548 6.56 41.69 -7.19
C PHE A 548 7.88 41.08 -7.67
N GLY A 549 8.90 41.04 -6.81
CA GLY A 549 10.18 40.38 -7.11
C GLY A 549 10.04 38.88 -7.39
N ALA A 550 9.23 38.17 -6.59
CA ALA A 550 8.95 36.76 -6.80
C ALA A 550 8.20 36.50 -8.11
N TYR A 551 7.20 37.34 -8.46
CA TYR A 551 6.50 37.24 -9.74
C TYR A 551 7.44 37.38 -10.94
N ASN A 552 8.38 38.32 -10.92
CA ASN A 552 9.35 38.46 -12.02
C ASN A 552 10.22 37.19 -12.22
N SER A 553 10.52 36.49 -11.13
CA SER A 553 11.29 35.24 -11.19
C SER A 553 10.44 34.11 -11.76
N TRP A 554 9.18 34.01 -11.32
CA TRP A 554 8.24 33.02 -11.85
C TRP A 554 7.90 33.25 -13.32
N ASP A 555 7.65 34.49 -13.75
CA ASP A 555 7.36 34.85 -15.14
C ASP A 555 8.52 34.51 -16.09
N ALA A 556 9.76 34.47 -15.58
CA ALA A 556 10.93 34.06 -16.36
C ALA A 556 11.02 32.54 -16.59
N THR A 557 10.32 31.75 -15.78
CA THR A 557 10.28 30.27 -15.86
C THR A 557 8.86 29.74 -15.63
N LEU A 558 7.89 30.24 -16.41
CA LEU A 558 6.51 29.76 -16.36
C LEU A 558 6.48 28.22 -16.49
N GLY A 559 5.71 27.56 -15.62
CA GLY A 559 5.72 26.10 -15.49
C GLY A 559 6.55 25.54 -14.33
N ASN A 560 7.46 26.34 -13.75
CA ASN A 560 8.26 25.94 -12.59
C ASN A 560 7.40 25.97 -11.29
N PRO A 561 7.10 24.82 -10.66
CA PRO A 561 6.28 24.77 -9.46
C PRO A 561 6.96 25.44 -8.26
N LEU A 562 8.29 25.46 -8.20
CA LEU A 562 9.05 26.03 -7.07
C LEU A 562 9.01 27.57 -7.08
N GLU A 563 9.05 28.20 -8.25
CA GLU A 563 8.94 29.66 -8.37
C GLU A 563 7.50 30.13 -8.10
N ALA A 564 6.49 29.39 -8.59
CA ALA A 564 5.08 29.60 -8.21
C ALA A 564 4.91 29.49 -6.68
N ASN A 565 5.56 28.49 -6.09
CA ASN A 565 5.59 28.29 -4.66
C ASN A 565 6.31 29.41 -3.92
N CYS A 566 7.32 30.05 -4.51
CA CYS A 566 7.94 31.21 -3.90
C CYS A 566 6.94 32.36 -3.81
N VAL A 567 6.20 32.67 -4.89
CA VAL A 567 5.14 33.70 -4.87
C VAL A 567 4.08 33.42 -3.79
N SER A 568 3.54 32.20 -3.73
CA SER A 568 2.56 31.84 -2.70
C SER A 568 3.14 31.96 -1.28
N THR A 569 4.42 31.62 -1.09
CA THR A 569 5.13 31.79 0.20
C THR A 569 5.22 33.27 0.60
N GLN A 570 5.49 34.18 -0.34
CA GLN A 570 5.51 35.62 -0.09
C GLN A 570 4.14 36.16 0.35
N ILE A 571 3.08 35.70 -0.33
CA ILE A 571 1.69 36.06 0.01
C ILE A 571 1.31 35.49 1.38
N LYS A 572 1.70 34.25 1.69
CA LYS A 572 1.47 33.64 2.99
C LYS A 572 2.18 34.39 4.13
N ALA A 573 3.41 34.84 3.90
CA ALA A 573 4.14 35.68 4.85
C ALA A 573 3.41 37.02 5.12
N LEU A 574 2.79 37.60 4.09
CA LEU A 574 1.93 38.76 4.26
C LEU A 574 0.71 38.42 5.10
N ILE A 575 -0.01 37.34 4.80
CA ILE A 575 -1.16 36.85 5.58
C ILE A 575 -0.77 36.71 7.06
N TYR A 576 0.35 36.04 7.38
CA TYR A 576 0.82 35.90 8.76
C TYR A 576 1.02 37.22 9.49
N SER A 577 1.50 38.26 8.80
CA SER A 577 1.66 39.58 9.41
C SER A 577 0.32 40.30 9.68
N LEU A 578 -0.73 39.96 8.91
CA LEU A 578 -2.05 40.56 8.97
C LEU A 578 -2.93 39.90 10.03
N LEU A 579 -2.85 38.58 10.20
CA LEU A 579 -3.74 37.82 11.10
C LEU A 579 -3.83 38.39 12.52
N PRO A 580 -2.72 38.79 13.21
CA PRO A 580 -2.82 39.36 14.55
C PRO A 580 -3.60 40.67 14.63
N ALA A 581 -3.77 41.39 13.51
CA ALA A 581 -4.54 42.62 13.46
C ALA A 581 -6.05 42.39 13.29
N TYR A 582 -6.50 41.19 12.88
CA TYR A 582 -7.89 40.93 12.51
C TYR A 582 -8.44 39.69 13.24
N PRO A 583 -8.73 39.80 14.55
CA PRO A 583 -9.11 38.66 15.38
C PRO A 583 -10.52 38.09 15.08
N ASN A 584 -11.36 38.79 14.32
CA ASN A 584 -12.70 38.32 13.90
C ASN A 584 -12.73 37.88 12.44
N LEU A 585 -11.57 37.59 11.84
CA LEU A 585 -11.48 37.14 10.46
C LEU A 585 -12.25 35.82 10.28
N GLU A 586 -13.04 35.71 9.21
CA GLU A 586 -13.80 34.51 8.85
C GLU A 586 -13.46 34.02 7.43
N TYR A 587 -13.14 34.95 6.52
CA TYR A 587 -13.01 34.64 5.08
C TYR A 587 -11.74 35.17 4.43
N MET A 588 -11.28 34.46 3.40
CA MET A 588 -10.26 34.91 2.45
C MET A 588 -10.78 34.80 1.02
N VAL A 589 -10.59 35.85 0.22
CA VAL A 589 -11.03 35.88 -1.18
C VAL A 589 -9.84 36.16 -2.08
N LEU A 590 -9.64 35.32 -3.09
CA LEU A 590 -8.61 35.49 -4.11
C LEU A 590 -9.28 35.94 -5.41
N PHE A 591 -8.88 37.08 -5.97
CA PHE A 591 -9.36 37.51 -7.29
C PHE A 591 -8.32 37.23 -8.37
N GLY A 592 -8.75 36.45 -9.36
CA GLY A 592 -8.00 36.11 -10.57
C GLY A 592 -7.64 34.63 -10.65
N GLU A 593 -7.28 34.22 -11.86
CA GLU A 593 -6.72 32.91 -12.18
C GLU A 593 -5.34 32.69 -11.53
N ASP A 594 -4.79 31.49 -11.76
CA ASP A 594 -3.50 31.06 -11.24
C ASP A 594 -2.34 32.01 -11.60
N GLN A 595 -2.35 32.60 -12.80
CA GLN A 595 -1.32 33.57 -13.22
C GLN A 595 -1.40 34.90 -12.46
N ILE A 596 -2.56 35.24 -11.88
CA ILE A 596 -2.74 36.45 -11.07
C ILE A 596 -2.37 36.15 -9.62
N ILE A 597 -2.96 35.13 -9.00
CA ILE A 597 -2.62 34.65 -7.65
C ILE A 597 -2.41 33.14 -7.74
N PRO A 598 -1.18 32.62 -7.61
CA PRO A 598 -0.93 31.20 -7.81
C PRO A 598 -1.61 30.35 -6.74
N GLN A 599 -2.21 29.24 -7.14
CA GLN A 599 -2.49 28.16 -6.19
C GLN A 599 -1.16 27.62 -5.63
N ARG A 600 -1.16 27.06 -4.43
CA ARG A 600 0.03 26.37 -3.92
C ARG A 600 0.20 25.05 -4.68
N ARG A 601 1.44 24.72 -5.07
CA ARG A 601 1.79 23.44 -5.68
C ARG A 601 2.25 22.49 -4.58
N ILE A 602 1.49 21.43 -4.36
CA ILE A 602 1.84 20.37 -3.39
C ILE A 602 2.26 19.14 -4.15
N ARG A 603 3.34 18.50 -3.70
CA ARG A 603 3.86 17.32 -4.37
C ARG A 603 2.87 16.16 -4.18
N ASP A 604 2.39 15.65 -5.30
CA ASP A 604 1.43 14.57 -5.39
C ASP A 604 2.12 13.21 -5.15
N GLU A 605 2.01 12.75 -3.91
CA GLU A 605 2.47 11.42 -3.50
C GLU A 605 1.45 10.30 -3.77
N ALA A 606 0.25 10.60 -4.28
CA ALA A 606 -0.72 9.57 -4.64
C ALA A 606 -0.08 8.57 -5.63
N LEU A 607 -0.32 7.29 -5.41
CA LEU A 607 0.27 6.23 -6.24
C LEU A 607 -0.65 5.91 -7.42
N VAL A 608 -1.93 5.84 -7.13
CA VAL A 608 -3.03 5.74 -8.09
C VAL A 608 -3.46 7.15 -8.50
N ALA A 609 -3.65 7.36 -9.81
CA ALA A 609 -4.19 8.59 -10.37
C ALA A 609 -3.48 9.86 -9.86
N ASN A 610 -2.16 9.93 -10.05
CA ASN A 610 -1.42 11.15 -9.78
C ASN A 610 -1.40 12.07 -11.00
N GLU A 611 -1.16 13.37 -10.76
CA GLU A 611 -1.34 14.43 -11.76
C GLU A 611 -0.50 14.31 -13.04
N ARG A 612 0.54 13.46 -13.05
CA ARG A 612 1.48 13.39 -14.20
C ARG A 612 0.80 12.99 -15.50
N ASN A 613 -0.22 12.13 -15.43
CA ASN A 613 -0.89 11.61 -16.62
C ASN A 613 -1.85 12.65 -17.21
N TYR A 614 -2.29 13.61 -16.40
CA TYR A 614 -3.18 14.68 -16.83
C TYR A 614 -2.45 15.86 -17.48
N ALA A 615 -1.13 15.99 -17.28
CA ALA A 615 -0.32 17.08 -17.83
C ALA A 615 -0.48 17.25 -19.35
N ALA A 616 -0.64 16.15 -20.08
CA ALA A 616 -0.86 16.17 -21.53
C ALA A 616 -2.28 16.61 -21.93
N ILE A 617 -3.26 16.46 -21.04
CA ILE A 617 -4.67 16.85 -21.23
C ILE A 617 -4.88 18.32 -20.89
N ALA A 618 -4.22 18.84 -19.85
CA ALA A 618 -4.34 20.24 -19.44
C ALA A 618 -3.87 21.23 -20.53
N GLU A 619 -3.12 20.80 -21.55
CA GLU A 619 -2.71 21.61 -22.71
C GLU A 619 -2.12 23.01 -22.39
N SER A 620 -1.68 23.28 -21.15
CA SER A 620 -1.34 24.62 -20.67
C SER A 620 0.12 24.74 -20.21
N THR A 621 0.83 25.74 -20.73
CA THR A 621 2.29 25.87 -20.47
C THR A 621 2.64 26.13 -18.99
N ASN A 622 1.80 26.82 -18.22
CA ASN A 622 2.08 27.15 -16.81
C ASN A 622 1.69 26.00 -15.85
N ILE A 623 0.58 25.32 -16.11
CA ILE A 623 0.04 24.30 -15.20
C ILE A 623 0.52 22.89 -15.59
N SER A 624 0.57 22.54 -16.88
CA SER A 624 1.06 21.22 -17.31
C SER A 624 2.49 20.93 -16.86
N GLY A 625 3.33 21.96 -16.72
CA GLY A 625 4.67 21.82 -16.14
C GLY A 625 4.64 21.36 -14.68
N SER A 626 3.71 21.88 -13.88
CA SER A 626 3.52 21.46 -12.48
C SER A 626 2.91 20.05 -12.40
N LEU A 627 1.84 19.79 -13.16
CA LEU A 627 1.17 18.48 -13.19
C LEU A 627 2.14 17.37 -13.63
N GLY A 628 2.95 17.62 -14.67
CA GLY A 628 3.93 16.66 -15.20
C GLY A 628 5.02 16.29 -14.20
N LEU A 629 5.27 17.15 -13.21
CA LEU A 629 6.18 16.93 -12.09
C LEU A 629 5.46 16.38 -10.85
N ARG A 630 4.21 15.92 -11.00
CA ARG A 630 3.36 15.44 -9.92
C ARG A 630 3.11 16.51 -8.87
N TYR A 631 2.64 17.68 -9.27
CA TYR A 631 2.09 18.64 -8.29
C TYR A 631 0.59 18.77 -8.50
N PHE A 632 -0.18 18.63 -7.43
CA PHE A 632 -1.57 19.09 -7.42
C PHE A 632 -1.64 20.52 -6.87
N LEU A 633 -2.76 21.18 -7.11
CA LEU A 633 -2.95 22.60 -6.81
C LEU A 633 -3.89 22.76 -5.61
N THR A 634 -3.67 23.76 -4.77
CA THR A 634 -4.57 24.06 -3.65
C THR A 634 -4.57 25.54 -3.27
N ASP A 635 -5.75 26.05 -2.90
CA ASP A 635 -5.88 27.36 -2.23
C ASP A 635 -5.89 27.26 -0.70
N ASP A 636 -6.11 26.06 -0.12
CA ASP A 636 -6.16 25.85 1.35
C ASP A 636 -4.88 26.33 2.05
N TYR A 637 -3.76 26.33 1.31
CA TYR A 637 -2.49 26.92 1.73
C TYR A 637 -2.64 28.33 2.31
N TYR A 638 -3.49 29.19 1.72
CA TYR A 638 -3.66 30.56 2.21
C TYR A 638 -4.49 30.62 3.50
N ALA A 639 -5.53 29.78 3.61
CA ALA A 639 -6.47 29.75 4.73
C ALA A 639 -6.06 28.87 5.91
N SER A 640 -4.91 28.21 5.85
CA SER A 640 -4.38 27.32 6.90
C SER A 640 -3.15 27.94 7.56
N PRO A 641 -3.27 28.90 8.49
CA PRO A 641 -2.10 29.53 9.14
C PRO A 641 -1.36 28.58 10.09
N LEU A 642 -2.00 27.50 10.54
CA LEU A 642 -1.41 26.53 11.45
C LEU A 642 -1.42 25.16 10.77
N PRO A 643 -0.50 24.92 9.81
CA PRO A 643 -0.42 23.64 9.13
C PRO A 643 0.01 22.52 10.08
N PHE A 644 -0.39 21.30 9.75
CA PHE A 644 -0.01 20.10 10.50
C PHE A 644 1.26 19.48 9.90
N PRO A 645 2.19 18.98 10.71
CA PRO A 645 3.29 18.17 10.19
C PRO A 645 2.77 16.88 9.55
N PHE A 646 3.17 16.61 8.30
CA PHE A 646 2.86 15.39 7.58
C PHE A 646 4.02 15.01 6.66
N LYS A 647 4.66 13.85 6.85
CA LYS A 647 5.77 13.33 6.01
C LYS A 647 6.84 14.38 5.64
N ASP A 648 7.45 15.00 6.65
CA ASP A 648 8.46 16.05 6.51
C ASP A 648 8.00 17.34 5.78
N ARG A 649 6.69 17.47 5.54
CA ARG A 649 6.03 18.68 4.99
C ARG A 649 4.85 19.11 5.86
N GLU A 650 4.10 20.07 5.33
CA GLU A 650 2.93 20.68 5.95
C GLU A 650 1.66 20.20 5.23
N PHE A 651 0.65 19.80 6.00
CA PHE A 651 -0.72 19.56 5.57
C PHE A 651 -1.59 20.78 5.94
N PHE A 652 -2.39 21.26 4.99
CA PHE A 652 -3.14 22.51 5.05
C PHE A 652 -4.63 22.26 5.26
N LEU A 653 -5.03 22.12 6.52
CA LEU A 653 -6.45 22.09 6.90
C LEU A 653 -6.96 23.53 7.15
N PRO A 654 -7.91 24.05 6.35
CA PRO A 654 -8.31 25.45 6.43
C PRO A 654 -8.99 25.80 7.75
N THR A 655 -8.62 26.96 8.30
CA THR A 655 -9.25 27.58 9.49
C THR A 655 -10.28 28.64 9.10
N TYR A 656 -10.11 29.24 7.92
CA TYR A 656 -11.00 30.28 7.37
C TYR A 656 -11.71 29.77 6.11
N GLY A 657 -12.89 30.30 5.82
CA GLY A 657 -13.57 30.03 4.54
C GLY A 657 -12.83 30.71 3.39
N ILE A 658 -12.37 29.94 2.40
CA ILE A 658 -11.63 30.48 1.25
C ILE A 658 -12.39 30.27 -0.05
N GLY A 659 -12.36 31.27 -0.92
CA GLY A 659 -12.90 31.17 -2.28
C GLY A 659 -12.11 32.02 -3.27
N ARG A 660 -12.15 31.61 -4.53
CA ARG A 660 -11.47 32.27 -5.64
C ARG A 660 -12.49 32.76 -6.67
N VAL A 661 -12.30 33.94 -7.24
CA VAL A 661 -13.15 34.46 -8.33
C VAL A 661 -12.32 34.52 -9.61
N VAL A 662 -12.79 33.85 -10.67
CA VAL A 662 -12.11 33.70 -11.97
C VAL A 662 -13.07 34.11 -13.12
N GLU A 663 -12.64 34.41 -14.33
CA GLU A 663 -11.25 34.48 -14.82
C GLU A 663 -10.94 35.90 -15.32
N THR A 664 -11.72 36.37 -16.31
CA THR A 664 -11.54 37.72 -16.86
C THR A 664 -12.08 38.82 -15.93
N PRO A 665 -11.59 40.06 -16.02
CA PRO A 665 -12.09 41.18 -15.22
C PRO A 665 -13.61 41.40 -15.36
N ALA A 666 -14.18 41.23 -16.56
CA ALA A 666 -15.61 41.33 -16.79
C ALA A 666 -16.43 40.24 -16.08
N GLU A 667 -15.97 38.99 -16.10
CA GLU A 667 -16.62 37.85 -15.44
C GLU A 667 -16.56 38.01 -13.91
N MET A 668 -15.36 38.32 -13.38
CA MET A 668 -15.18 38.61 -11.95
C MET A 668 -16.08 39.76 -11.48
N LEU A 669 -16.20 40.83 -12.27
CA LEU A 669 -17.10 41.94 -11.98
C LEU A 669 -18.58 41.48 -11.96
N GLY A 670 -18.95 40.56 -12.84
CA GLY A 670 -20.26 39.91 -12.86
C GLY A 670 -20.57 39.19 -11.55
N VAL A 671 -19.65 38.35 -11.06
CA VAL A 671 -19.79 37.62 -9.79
C VAL A 671 -19.98 38.58 -8.61
N VAL A 672 -19.15 39.63 -8.53
CA VAL A 672 -19.26 40.65 -7.46
C VAL A 672 -20.61 41.37 -7.51
N ASN A 673 -21.06 41.76 -8.71
CA ASN A 673 -22.34 42.42 -8.88
C ASN A 673 -23.52 41.52 -8.51
N SER A 674 -23.46 40.24 -8.86
CA SER A 674 -24.47 39.25 -8.50
C SER A 674 -24.60 39.10 -6.98
N PHE A 675 -23.48 38.93 -6.28
CA PHE A 675 -23.48 38.86 -4.81
C PHE A 675 -24.01 40.14 -4.16
N LEU A 676 -23.61 41.32 -4.64
CA LEU A 676 -24.11 42.58 -4.09
C LEU A 676 -25.61 42.77 -4.30
N ALA A 677 -26.17 42.19 -5.37
CA ALA A 677 -27.61 42.16 -5.59
C ALA A 677 -28.32 41.14 -4.70
N GLN A 678 -27.70 39.97 -4.50
CA GLN A 678 -28.26 38.85 -3.76
C GLN A 678 -27.18 38.13 -2.92
N PRO A 679 -26.87 38.62 -1.71
CA PRO A 679 -25.82 38.05 -0.87
C PRO A 679 -26.28 36.78 -0.10
N VAL A 680 -27.52 36.34 -0.34
CA VAL A 680 -28.15 35.19 0.31
C VAL A 680 -28.89 34.37 -0.75
N LEU A 681 -28.54 33.10 -0.86
CA LEU A 681 -29.28 32.09 -1.63
C LEU A 681 -30.31 31.41 -0.72
N GLU A 682 -31.56 31.30 -1.18
CA GLU A 682 -32.65 30.62 -0.48
C GLU A 682 -33.15 29.42 -1.30
N PRO A 683 -32.38 28.32 -1.37
CA PRO A 683 -32.63 27.25 -2.32
C PRO A 683 -33.98 26.57 -2.09
N GLN A 684 -34.64 26.19 -3.18
CA GLN A 684 -35.94 25.50 -3.20
C GLN A 684 -35.85 24.14 -3.90
N ASP A 685 -35.03 24.05 -4.94
CA ASP A 685 -34.86 22.84 -5.74
C ASP A 685 -33.39 22.51 -6.00
N ALA A 686 -33.16 21.28 -6.45
CA ALA A 686 -31.84 20.80 -6.81
C ALA A 686 -31.88 19.85 -8.00
N LEU A 687 -30.79 19.82 -8.76
CA LEU A 687 -30.48 18.75 -9.71
C LEU A 687 -29.28 17.96 -9.19
N VAL A 688 -29.42 16.64 -9.11
CA VAL A 688 -28.34 15.75 -8.68
C VAL A 688 -28.17 14.68 -9.74
N THR A 689 -26.98 14.56 -10.30
CA THR A 689 -26.61 13.45 -11.19
C THR A 689 -25.78 12.43 -10.44
N GLY A 690 -25.83 11.18 -10.89
CA GLY A 690 -25.01 10.08 -10.38
C GLY A 690 -24.81 9.05 -11.48
N TYR A 691 -23.54 8.74 -11.77
CA TYR A 691 -23.14 7.77 -12.79
C TYR A 691 -21.96 6.95 -12.28
N ASP A 692 -21.94 5.67 -12.67
CA ASP A 692 -20.96 4.67 -12.27
C ASP A 692 -20.86 4.54 -10.74
N PHE A 693 -19.66 4.57 -10.17
CA PHE A 693 -19.44 4.45 -8.73
C PHE A 693 -20.08 5.59 -7.92
N LEU A 694 -20.28 6.78 -8.51
CA LEU A 694 -20.83 7.96 -7.82
C LEU A 694 -22.35 7.92 -7.55
N ILE A 695 -23.01 6.81 -7.85
CA ILE A 695 -24.47 6.66 -7.69
C ILE A 695 -24.88 6.67 -6.21
N ASP A 696 -24.13 6.01 -5.35
CA ASP A 696 -24.40 5.96 -3.92
C ASP A 696 -24.27 7.36 -3.28
N GLN A 697 -23.25 8.13 -3.68
CA GLN A 697 -23.06 9.51 -3.25
C GLN A 697 -24.24 10.39 -3.67
N ALA A 698 -24.65 10.29 -4.93
CA ALA A 698 -25.81 11.02 -5.43
C ALA A 698 -27.10 10.68 -4.64
N ASN A 699 -27.26 9.43 -4.19
CA ASN A 699 -28.36 9.03 -3.32
C ASN A 699 -28.26 9.64 -1.92
N VAL A 700 -27.07 9.67 -1.31
CA VAL A 700 -26.83 10.30 0.01
C VAL A 700 -27.08 11.81 -0.04
N ILE A 701 -26.59 12.49 -1.07
CA ILE A 701 -26.84 13.92 -1.32
C ILE A 701 -28.35 14.16 -1.47
N THR A 702 -29.03 13.35 -2.29
CA THR A 702 -30.48 13.46 -2.50
C THR A 702 -31.26 13.26 -1.20
N ALA A 703 -30.91 12.25 -0.40
CA ALA A 703 -31.54 12.02 0.90
C ALA A 703 -31.34 13.20 1.84
N THR A 704 -30.10 13.70 1.94
CA THR A 704 -29.74 14.84 2.81
C THR A 704 -30.51 16.11 2.41
N LEU A 705 -30.50 16.46 1.12
CA LEU A 705 -31.25 17.61 0.59
C LEU A 705 -32.75 17.51 0.88
N ASN A 706 -33.36 16.33 0.71
CA ASN A 706 -34.76 16.11 1.04
C ASN A 706 -35.03 16.33 2.55
N THR A 707 -34.14 15.89 3.44
CA THR A 707 -34.29 16.15 4.89
C THR A 707 -34.14 17.63 5.25
N GLN A 708 -33.36 18.37 4.47
CA GLN A 708 -33.17 19.81 4.58
C GLN A 708 -34.26 20.62 3.86
N GLY A 709 -35.27 19.95 3.28
CA GLY A 709 -36.45 20.57 2.66
C GLY A 709 -36.29 20.97 1.19
N ILE A 710 -35.23 20.50 0.51
CA ILE A 710 -34.97 20.75 -0.91
C ILE A 710 -35.50 19.60 -1.75
N SER A 711 -36.23 19.91 -2.82
CA SER A 711 -36.75 18.90 -3.75
C SER A 711 -35.76 18.63 -4.88
N VAL A 712 -35.30 17.38 -5.03
CA VAL A 712 -34.46 16.98 -6.16
C VAL A 712 -35.31 16.68 -7.40
N ILE A 713 -34.96 17.29 -8.52
CA ILE A 713 -35.66 17.17 -9.80
C ILE A 713 -35.26 15.87 -10.49
N SER A 714 -36.26 15.07 -10.90
CA SER A 714 -36.08 13.85 -11.70
C SER A 714 -34.92 12.93 -11.25
N PRO A 715 -34.78 12.59 -9.96
CA PRO A 715 -33.64 11.81 -9.48
C PRO A 715 -33.55 10.43 -10.14
N THR A 716 -34.68 9.83 -10.50
CA THR A 716 -34.72 8.54 -11.21
C THR A 716 -34.14 8.60 -12.62
N ASP A 717 -34.16 9.78 -13.25
CA ASP A 717 -33.66 9.96 -14.61
C ASP A 717 -32.13 10.14 -14.60
N PHE A 718 -31.57 10.76 -13.57
CA PHE A 718 -30.14 11.17 -13.52
C PHE A 718 -29.26 10.41 -12.52
N ILE A 719 -29.82 9.53 -11.68
CA ILE A 719 -29.05 8.71 -10.72
C ILE A 719 -29.15 7.25 -11.14
N ASN A 720 -28.41 6.88 -12.18
CA ASN A 720 -28.34 5.52 -12.75
C ASN A 720 -27.26 5.43 -13.85
N ASN A 721 -26.98 4.23 -14.32
CA ASN A 721 -26.00 3.99 -15.40
C ASN A 721 -26.55 4.12 -16.83
N THR A 722 -27.72 4.71 -17.05
CA THR A 722 -28.40 4.72 -18.36
C THR A 722 -28.59 6.10 -18.99
N TRP A 723 -28.39 7.18 -18.23
CA TRP A 723 -28.50 8.53 -18.78
C TRP A 723 -27.25 8.93 -19.56
N GLY A 724 -27.47 9.76 -20.58
CA GLY A 724 -26.46 10.26 -21.50
C GLY A 724 -26.37 11.79 -21.48
N GLY A 725 -25.30 12.37 -22.04
CA GLY A 725 -25.09 13.82 -22.02
C GLY A 725 -26.15 14.61 -22.80
N GLN A 726 -26.81 13.98 -23.78
CA GLN A 726 -27.94 14.59 -24.48
C GLN A 726 -29.16 14.80 -23.58
N LEU A 727 -29.48 13.84 -22.70
CA LEU A 727 -30.60 13.98 -21.76
C LEU A 727 -30.33 15.11 -20.77
N PHE A 728 -29.09 15.20 -20.30
CA PHE A 728 -28.65 16.31 -19.45
C PHE A 728 -28.80 17.65 -20.15
N SER A 729 -28.27 17.76 -21.39
CA SER A 729 -28.35 18.97 -22.20
C SER A 729 -29.81 19.39 -22.48
N ASP A 730 -30.66 18.43 -22.86
CA ASP A 730 -32.08 18.69 -23.13
C ASP A 730 -32.86 19.10 -21.87
N THR A 731 -32.38 18.73 -20.69
CA THR A 731 -33.03 19.06 -19.42
C THR A 731 -32.53 20.38 -18.88
N LEU A 732 -31.23 20.52 -18.64
CA LEU A 732 -30.68 21.70 -17.98
C LEU A 732 -30.66 22.91 -18.92
N PHE A 733 -30.10 22.78 -20.13
CA PHE A 733 -29.91 23.91 -21.05
C PHE A 733 -31.20 24.40 -21.73
N THR A 734 -32.33 23.73 -21.50
CA THR A 734 -33.64 24.19 -21.98
C THR A 734 -34.48 24.85 -20.88
N MET A 735 -34.03 24.80 -19.62
CA MET A 735 -34.68 25.51 -18.52
C MET A 735 -34.42 27.02 -18.61
N PRO A 736 -35.42 27.87 -18.34
CA PRO A 736 -35.21 29.32 -18.30
C PRO A 736 -34.30 29.76 -17.13
N VAL A 737 -34.40 29.07 -16.00
CA VAL A 737 -33.63 29.32 -14.77
C VAL A 737 -33.15 27.96 -14.29
N ALA A 738 -31.88 27.85 -13.95
CA ALA A 738 -31.31 26.61 -13.44
C ALA A 738 -31.83 26.32 -12.01
N PRO A 739 -31.80 25.06 -11.56
CA PRO A 739 -32.07 24.73 -10.17
C PRO A 739 -31.10 25.44 -9.21
N ASP A 740 -31.55 25.77 -8.00
CA ASP A 740 -30.76 26.57 -7.05
C ASP A 740 -29.46 25.85 -6.61
N LEU A 741 -29.51 24.52 -6.51
CA LEU A 741 -28.37 23.64 -6.21
C LEU A 741 -28.17 22.63 -7.33
N ILE A 742 -26.93 22.45 -7.79
CA ILE A 742 -26.60 21.46 -8.83
C ILE A 742 -25.40 20.63 -8.40
N SER A 743 -25.60 19.32 -8.25
CA SER A 743 -24.54 18.34 -8.01
C SER A 743 -24.29 17.54 -9.29
N LEU A 744 -23.12 17.74 -9.90
CA LEU A 744 -22.72 17.08 -11.14
C LEU A 744 -21.75 15.93 -10.81
N ASN A 745 -22.27 14.71 -10.69
CA ASN A 745 -21.45 13.52 -10.42
C ASN A 745 -21.47 12.59 -11.65
N SER A 746 -20.33 12.57 -12.36
CA SER A 746 -19.99 11.72 -13.51
C SER A 746 -18.46 11.76 -13.69
N HIS A 747 -17.93 11.19 -14.78
CA HIS A 747 -16.56 11.46 -15.20
C HIS A 747 -16.40 12.88 -15.74
N PHE A 748 -15.22 13.45 -15.50
CA PHE A 748 -14.91 14.84 -15.84
C PHE A 748 -13.50 14.96 -16.42
N GLU A 749 -13.35 15.99 -17.24
CA GLU A 749 -12.12 16.70 -17.44
C GLU A 749 -12.39 18.18 -17.14
N HIS A 750 -11.35 19.01 -17.08
CA HIS A 750 -11.47 20.44 -16.80
C HIS A 750 -12.43 21.20 -17.75
N TYR A 751 -12.66 20.70 -18.97
CA TYR A 751 -13.52 21.32 -19.98
C TYR A 751 -14.71 20.45 -20.43
N ARG A 752 -14.79 19.17 -20.03
CA ARG A 752 -15.86 18.25 -20.44
C ARG A 752 -16.38 17.35 -19.34
N PHE A 753 -17.62 16.93 -19.50
CA PHE A 753 -18.42 16.11 -18.58
C PHE A 753 -19.09 15.02 -19.41
N PHE A 754 -18.88 13.75 -19.07
CA PHE A 754 -19.34 12.65 -19.92
C PHE A 754 -19.89 11.47 -19.10
N PRO A 755 -21.19 11.15 -19.27
CA PRO A 755 -21.83 9.96 -18.70
C PRO A 755 -21.83 8.80 -19.71
N ASN A 756 -22.92 8.03 -19.82
CA ASN A 756 -22.98 6.77 -20.57
C ASN A 756 -23.13 6.88 -22.11
N ASP A 757 -22.77 7.99 -22.75
CA ASP A 757 -22.86 8.11 -24.22
C ASP A 757 -21.70 8.89 -24.83
N ALA A 758 -21.61 8.86 -26.16
CA ALA A 758 -20.58 9.58 -26.91
C ALA A 758 -20.90 11.08 -27.10
N GLN A 759 -21.90 11.61 -26.37
CA GLN A 759 -22.37 13.00 -26.49
C GLN A 759 -21.99 13.75 -25.22
N ASP A 760 -20.69 13.95 -25.05
CA ASP A 760 -20.10 14.72 -23.96
C ASP A 760 -20.71 16.13 -23.88
N VAL A 761 -20.80 16.65 -22.65
CA VAL A 761 -21.18 18.03 -22.36
C VAL A 761 -19.92 18.83 -22.11
N PHE A 762 -19.82 20.01 -22.72
CA PHE A 762 -18.65 20.86 -22.65
C PHE A 762 -18.95 22.11 -21.82
N ALA A 763 -17.94 22.62 -21.12
CA ALA A 763 -18.06 23.83 -20.31
C ALA A 763 -18.47 25.06 -21.14
N ASP A 764 -18.11 25.09 -22.43
CA ASP A 764 -18.54 26.12 -23.38
C ASP A 764 -20.03 26.10 -23.70
N GLN A 765 -20.79 25.08 -23.28
CA GLN A 765 -22.23 25.00 -23.44
C GLN A 765 -23.00 25.69 -22.32
N ILE A 766 -22.31 26.12 -21.24
CA ILE A 766 -22.85 26.90 -20.11
C ILE A 766 -23.22 28.35 -20.52
N VAL A 767 -23.53 28.58 -21.79
CA VAL A 767 -23.94 29.87 -22.37
C VAL A 767 -25.22 29.80 -23.21
N ALA A 768 -25.96 28.70 -23.14
CA ALA A 768 -27.18 28.50 -23.93
C ALA A 768 -28.45 28.58 -23.08
N GLY A 769 -29.05 29.78 -22.98
CA GLY A 769 -30.48 29.95 -22.68
C GLY A 769 -30.96 29.80 -21.23
N THR A 770 -30.14 29.23 -20.34
CA THR A 770 -30.44 29.05 -18.91
C THR A 770 -29.75 30.09 -18.06
N ASP A 771 -30.48 30.68 -17.12
CA ASP A 771 -29.95 31.61 -16.12
C ASP A 771 -29.38 30.84 -14.91
N TYR A 772 -28.10 31.00 -14.63
CA TYR A 772 -27.41 30.41 -13.46
C TYR A 772 -27.07 31.44 -12.39
N GLN A 773 -27.57 32.67 -12.49
CA GLN A 773 -27.24 33.72 -11.54
C GLN A 773 -27.61 33.29 -10.11
N GLY A 774 -26.62 33.27 -9.22
CA GLY A 774 -26.83 32.94 -7.80
C GLY A 774 -26.97 31.44 -7.51
N VAL A 775 -26.72 30.57 -8.47
CA VAL A 775 -26.74 29.11 -8.29
C VAL A 775 -25.47 28.61 -7.61
N LEU A 776 -25.60 27.55 -6.81
CA LEU A 776 -24.47 26.79 -6.26
C LEU A 776 -24.32 25.46 -7.00
N VAL A 777 -23.22 25.32 -7.72
CA VAL A 777 -22.87 24.12 -8.48
C VAL A 777 -21.67 23.43 -7.84
N PHE A 778 -21.64 22.10 -7.85
CA PHE A 778 -20.50 21.35 -7.31
C PHE A 778 -20.35 19.97 -7.93
N SER A 779 -19.13 19.46 -7.87
CA SER A 779 -18.77 18.17 -8.45
C SER A 779 -17.65 17.48 -7.68
N VAL A 780 -17.66 16.15 -7.68
CA VAL A 780 -16.51 15.30 -7.30
C VAL A 780 -15.69 14.84 -8.50
N GLY A 781 -16.08 15.21 -9.72
CA GLY A 781 -15.41 14.78 -10.94
C GLY A 781 -13.94 15.18 -10.98
N CYS A 782 -13.11 14.32 -11.57
CA CYS A 782 -11.68 14.58 -11.75
C CYS A 782 -11.45 15.87 -12.55
N HIS A 783 -10.55 16.72 -12.04
CA HIS A 783 -10.17 18.00 -12.64
C HIS A 783 -11.33 18.96 -12.90
N SER A 784 -12.52 18.69 -12.36
CA SER A 784 -13.70 19.55 -12.51
C SER A 784 -13.47 20.95 -11.93
N GLY A 785 -12.59 21.08 -10.94
CA GLY A 785 -12.14 22.33 -10.35
C GLY A 785 -10.78 22.81 -10.86
N LEU A 786 -10.20 22.22 -11.90
CA LEU A 786 -8.94 22.70 -12.47
C LEU A 786 -9.20 23.93 -13.35
N ASN A 787 -8.80 25.12 -12.89
CA ASN A 787 -8.86 26.35 -13.67
C ASN A 787 -7.57 26.53 -14.49
N LEU A 788 -7.71 26.74 -15.79
CA LEU A 788 -6.61 26.91 -16.73
C LEU A 788 -6.73 28.26 -17.45
N PRO A 789 -5.62 28.99 -17.63
CA PRO A 789 -5.65 30.27 -18.35
C PRO A 789 -6.13 30.16 -19.81
N ASP A 790 -7.01 31.08 -20.19
CA ASP A 790 -7.49 31.29 -21.55
C ASP A 790 -6.36 31.42 -22.59
N GLY A 791 -6.57 30.85 -23.78
CA GLY A 791 -5.69 31.02 -24.94
C GLY A 791 -4.53 30.01 -25.00
N SER A 792 -4.65 28.92 -24.24
CA SER A 792 -3.66 27.86 -24.17
C SER A 792 -4.07 26.58 -24.92
N THR A 793 -5.35 26.39 -25.28
CA THR A 793 -5.85 25.08 -25.76
C THR A 793 -6.93 25.21 -26.86
N THR A 794 -7.44 24.07 -27.33
CA THR A 794 -8.60 24.03 -28.25
C THR A 794 -9.95 24.21 -27.52
N PHE A 795 -9.94 24.05 -26.19
CA PHE A 795 -11.08 24.11 -25.28
C PHE A 795 -10.75 25.07 -24.13
N ASP A 796 -10.57 26.35 -24.48
CA ASP A 796 -10.08 27.37 -23.54
C ASP A 796 -10.96 27.56 -22.30
N ARG A 797 -12.26 27.21 -22.37
CA ARG A 797 -13.19 27.40 -21.26
C ARG A 797 -13.26 26.17 -20.36
N ASP A 798 -12.85 26.35 -19.11
CA ASP A 798 -13.02 25.36 -18.04
C ASP A 798 -14.31 25.54 -17.22
N TRP A 799 -14.65 24.54 -16.39
CA TRP A 799 -15.86 24.57 -15.56
C TRP A 799 -15.90 25.72 -14.54
N PRO A 800 -14.82 25.98 -13.74
CA PRO A 800 -14.76 27.16 -12.88
C PRO A 800 -15.08 28.47 -13.60
N GLN A 801 -14.44 28.74 -14.73
CA GLN A 801 -14.66 29.93 -15.55
C GLN A 801 -16.08 29.96 -16.09
N ALA A 802 -16.57 28.84 -16.65
CA ALA A 802 -17.90 28.75 -17.25
C ALA A 802 -19.02 29.15 -16.28
N PHE A 803 -18.97 28.64 -15.04
CA PHE A 803 -19.96 28.97 -14.02
C PHE A 803 -19.79 30.39 -13.44
N ASN A 804 -18.56 30.86 -13.19
CA ASN A 804 -18.33 32.24 -12.75
C ASN A 804 -18.75 33.27 -13.82
N ALA A 805 -18.58 32.97 -15.11
CA ALA A 805 -19.06 33.79 -16.21
C ALA A 805 -20.59 33.92 -16.23
N GLN A 806 -21.31 32.91 -15.73
CA GLN A 806 -22.77 32.96 -15.49
C GLN A 806 -23.14 33.41 -14.07
N GLN A 807 -22.17 33.94 -13.31
CA GLN A 807 -22.36 34.47 -11.96
C GLN A 807 -22.85 33.42 -10.94
N ALA A 808 -22.52 32.16 -11.18
CA ALA A 808 -22.74 31.04 -10.27
C ALA A 808 -21.49 30.78 -9.41
N THR A 809 -21.71 30.21 -8.21
CA THR A 809 -20.63 29.68 -7.37
C THR A 809 -20.41 28.21 -7.71
N PHE A 810 -19.15 27.80 -7.87
CA PHE A 810 -18.78 26.44 -8.24
C PHE A 810 -17.68 25.89 -7.32
N PHE A 811 -17.64 24.58 -7.05
CA PHE A 811 -16.44 23.95 -6.52
C PHE A 811 -16.22 22.54 -7.07
N GLY A 812 -14.96 22.11 -7.13
CA GLY A 812 -14.58 20.78 -7.59
C GLY A 812 -13.11 20.46 -7.34
N ASN A 813 -12.70 19.25 -7.71
CA ASN A 813 -11.31 18.79 -7.56
C ASN A 813 -10.40 19.43 -8.61
N THR A 814 -9.30 20.05 -8.19
CA THR A 814 -8.26 20.51 -9.14
C THR A 814 -7.43 19.35 -9.72
N GLY A 815 -7.50 18.17 -9.10
CA GLY A 815 -6.83 16.94 -9.52
C GLY A 815 -7.80 15.76 -9.67
N TYR A 816 -7.27 14.55 -9.63
CA TYR A 816 -8.08 13.33 -9.66
C TYR A 816 -8.93 13.16 -8.39
N GLY A 817 -10.25 13.19 -8.54
CA GLY A 817 -11.19 12.87 -7.47
C GLY A 817 -11.21 11.37 -7.18
N TYR A 818 -11.27 11.01 -5.90
CA TYR A 818 -11.28 9.62 -5.45
C TYR A 818 -12.62 9.24 -4.84
N GLY A 819 -13.04 8.01 -5.09
CA GLY A 819 -14.19 7.36 -4.46
C GLY A 819 -13.88 5.93 -4.02
N ASP A 820 -14.91 5.21 -3.58
CA ASP A 820 -14.84 3.76 -3.33
C ASP A 820 -15.83 2.99 -4.24
N SER A 821 -15.65 1.67 -4.37
CA SER A 821 -16.52 0.81 -5.17
C SER A 821 -17.96 0.76 -4.71
N ASP A 822 -18.18 0.72 -3.40
CA ASP A 822 -19.47 0.34 -2.82
C ASP A 822 -19.90 1.23 -1.63
N LEU A 823 -19.01 2.09 -1.16
CA LEU A 823 -19.24 2.97 -0.01
C LEU A 823 -18.84 4.42 -0.31
N ILE A 824 -19.34 5.31 0.54
CA ILE A 824 -18.97 6.73 0.50
C ILE A 824 -17.62 6.94 1.18
N ALA A 825 -16.58 7.23 0.38
CA ALA A 825 -15.25 7.54 0.88
C ALA A 825 -14.60 8.71 0.11
N TYR A 826 -13.48 9.23 0.62
CA TYR A 826 -12.67 10.24 -0.08
C TYR A 826 -13.47 11.47 -0.56
N SER A 827 -13.39 11.85 -1.84
CA SER A 827 -14.10 13.02 -2.38
C SER A 827 -15.63 12.87 -2.22
N GLU A 828 -16.13 11.64 -2.24
CA GLU A 828 -17.56 11.37 -2.07
C GLU A 828 -18.04 11.77 -0.67
N ALA A 829 -17.30 11.33 0.34
CA ALA A 829 -17.54 11.65 1.75
C ALA A 829 -17.37 13.15 2.03
N LEU A 830 -16.36 13.79 1.44
CA LEU A 830 -16.14 15.23 1.62
C LEU A 830 -17.33 16.05 1.12
N VAL A 831 -17.87 15.73 -0.06
CA VAL A 831 -19.03 16.46 -0.62
C VAL A 831 -20.34 16.09 0.07
N ALA A 832 -20.51 14.84 0.54
CA ALA A 832 -21.63 14.49 1.40
C ALA A 832 -21.61 15.31 2.71
N ASN A 833 -20.43 15.46 3.33
CA ASN A 833 -20.22 16.32 4.49
C ASN A 833 -20.53 17.79 4.19
N TYR A 834 -20.13 18.29 3.01
CA TYR A 834 -20.45 19.65 2.58
C TYR A 834 -21.96 19.90 2.48
N VAL A 835 -22.71 19.02 1.83
CA VAL A 835 -24.16 19.15 1.70
C VAL A 835 -24.86 19.08 3.07
N ASN A 836 -24.37 18.22 3.97
CA ASN A 836 -24.85 18.21 5.35
C ASN A 836 -24.53 19.53 6.06
N ALA A 837 -23.33 20.09 5.85
CA ALA A 837 -22.90 21.34 6.45
C ALA A 837 -23.72 22.56 6.02
N LEU A 838 -24.23 22.61 4.78
CA LEU A 838 -25.14 23.67 4.34
C LEU A 838 -26.38 23.84 5.24
N GLY A 839 -26.91 22.74 5.77
CA GLY A 839 -28.07 22.74 6.67
C GLY A 839 -27.72 22.89 8.15
N ASN A 840 -26.44 22.93 8.52
CA ASN A 840 -26.00 22.93 9.91
C ASN A 840 -25.58 24.31 10.40
N TRP A 841 -26.40 24.90 11.26
CA TRP A 841 -26.23 26.26 11.76
C TRP A 841 -25.65 26.32 13.18
N SER A 842 -24.85 25.32 13.56
CA SER A 842 -24.19 25.30 14.88
C SER A 842 -23.28 26.52 15.12
N GLU A 843 -22.68 27.06 14.05
CA GLU A 843 -21.90 28.30 14.06
C GLU A 843 -22.69 29.53 13.56
N GLY A 844 -24.02 29.40 13.41
CA GLY A 844 -24.89 30.43 12.84
C GLY A 844 -25.24 30.18 11.36
N PRO A 845 -25.85 31.17 10.67
CA PRO A 845 -26.23 31.04 9.27
C PRO A 845 -25.04 30.70 8.39
N GLN A 846 -25.15 29.58 7.66
CA GLN A 846 -24.02 29.04 6.91
C GLN A 846 -23.75 29.79 5.63
N THR A 847 -22.46 29.90 5.30
CA THR A 847 -21.96 30.34 4.00
C THR A 847 -21.31 29.18 3.26
N VAL A 848 -21.15 29.31 1.95
CA VAL A 848 -20.47 28.29 1.12
C VAL A 848 -19.03 28.02 1.60
N GLY A 849 -18.31 29.06 2.05
CA GLY A 849 -16.95 28.92 2.57
C GLY A 849 -16.89 28.27 3.96
N GLN A 850 -17.82 28.60 4.86
CA GLN A 850 -17.92 27.95 6.18
C GLN A 850 -18.29 26.48 6.04
N ALA A 851 -19.27 26.16 5.18
CA ALA A 851 -19.66 24.77 4.93
C ALA A 851 -18.51 23.93 4.38
N MET A 852 -17.70 24.46 3.45
CA MET A 852 -16.50 23.78 2.95
C MET A 852 -15.45 23.56 4.04
N ARG A 853 -15.14 24.59 4.82
CA ARG A 853 -14.21 24.48 5.96
C ARG A 853 -14.69 23.42 6.96
N MET A 854 -15.96 23.47 7.35
CA MET A 854 -16.55 22.50 8.28
C MET A 854 -16.51 21.08 7.72
N ALA A 855 -16.78 20.89 6.42
CA ALA A 855 -16.73 19.58 5.78
C ALA A 855 -15.30 18.98 5.78
N LYS A 856 -14.28 19.79 5.45
CA LYS A 856 -12.87 19.38 5.49
C LYS A 856 -12.42 19.04 6.91
N GLN A 857 -12.78 19.89 7.88
CA GLN A 857 -12.49 19.65 9.30
C GLN A 857 -13.22 18.42 9.85
N GLN A 858 -14.46 18.17 9.41
CA GLN A 858 -15.22 16.96 9.70
C GLN A 858 -14.52 15.72 9.19
N TYR A 859 -14.20 15.70 7.91
CA TYR A 859 -13.51 14.60 7.28
C TYR A 859 -12.23 14.24 8.05
N TYR A 860 -11.33 15.21 8.26
CA TYR A 860 -10.08 14.96 8.99
C TYR A 860 -10.30 14.47 10.43
N ASN A 861 -11.24 15.07 11.17
CA ASN A 861 -11.44 14.77 12.58
C ASN A 861 -12.20 13.46 12.84
N GLU A 862 -12.77 12.84 11.80
CA GLU A 862 -13.45 11.54 11.85
C GLU A 862 -12.55 10.37 11.39
N LEU A 863 -11.41 10.64 10.76
CA LEU A 863 -10.47 9.60 10.37
C LEU A 863 -9.88 8.87 11.58
N ALA A 864 -9.69 7.56 11.47
CA ALA A 864 -9.07 6.82 12.56
C ALA A 864 -7.56 7.07 12.66
N GLY A 865 -7.00 6.76 13.84
CA GLY A 865 -5.57 6.90 14.10
C GLY A 865 -4.74 6.11 13.10
N GLY A 866 -3.81 6.80 12.44
CA GLY A 866 -2.93 6.22 11.41
C GLY A 866 -3.62 5.96 10.05
N ALA A 867 -4.87 6.39 9.88
CA ALA A 867 -5.58 6.23 8.61
C ALA A 867 -5.32 7.35 7.59
N PHE A 868 -4.96 8.55 8.04
CA PHE A 868 -4.70 9.69 7.17
C PHE A 868 -3.53 9.40 6.22
N SER A 869 -3.85 9.28 4.93
CA SER A 869 -2.95 8.88 3.86
C SER A 869 -2.66 10.03 2.89
N ASN A 870 -1.81 9.77 1.90
CA ASN A 870 -1.57 10.65 0.76
C ASN A 870 -2.82 10.89 -0.09
N TYR A 871 -3.80 9.97 -0.08
CA TYR A 871 -5.06 10.18 -0.79
C TYR A 871 -5.96 11.14 -0.03
N ASP A 872 -6.03 11.01 1.30
CA ASP A 872 -6.81 11.91 2.16
C ASP A 872 -6.27 13.34 2.13
N GLU A 873 -4.94 13.51 2.15
CA GLU A 873 -4.27 14.80 1.96
C GLU A 873 -4.72 15.46 0.65
N LYS A 874 -4.62 14.73 -0.46
CA LYS A 874 -4.95 15.23 -1.78
C LYS A 874 -6.44 15.59 -1.91
N VAL A 875 -7.34 14.69 -1.48
CA VAL A 875 -8.80 14.89 -1.49
C VAL A 875 -9.21 16.17 -0.76
N LEU A 876 -8.61 16.42 0.41
CA LEU A 876 -8.92 17.61 1.20
C LEU A 876 -8.41 18.88 0.54
N GLU A 877 -7.16 18.87 0.08
CA GLU A 877 -6.49 20.08 -0.39
C GLU A 877 -6.88 20.47 -1.83
N GLU A 878 -7.22 19.52 -2.70
CA GLU A 878 -7.53 19.81 -4.12
C GLU A 878 -8.97 20.33 -4.35
N MET A 879 -9.87 20.09 -3.39
CA MET A 879 -11.26 20.54 -3.46
C MET A 879 -11.34 22.07 -3.31
N THR A 880 -11.50 22.78 -4.44
CA THR A 880 -11.35 24.24 -4.52
C THR A 880 -12.66 24.95 -4.80
N LEU A 881 -12.97 25.99 -4.02
CA LEU A 881 -14.18 26.81 -4.16
C LEU A 881 -13.94 28.04 -5.06
N TYR A 882 -14.72 28.13 -6.12
CA TYR A 882 -14.77 29.23 -7.08
C TYR A 882 -16.03 30.09 -6.89
N GLY A 883 -15.88 31.20 -6.19
CA GLY A 883 -16.92 32.17 -5.89
C GLY A 883 -16.59 32.94 -4.62
N LEU A 884 -17.57 33.70 -4.12
CA LEU A 884 -17.42 34.47 -2.90
C LEU A 884 -17.75 33.59 -1.68
N PRO A 885 -16.77 33.27 -0.80
CA PRO A 885 -16.95 32.30 0.28
C PRO A 885 -17.99 32.74 1.32
N MET A 886 -18.27 34.04 1.41
CA MET A 886 -19.28 34.62 2.29
C MET A 886 -20.71 34.59 1.72
N LEU A 887 -20.95 33.96 0.55
CA LEU A 887 -22.30 33.73 0.04
C LEU A 887 -23.07 32.85 1.02
N ARG A 888 -24.12 33.43 1.63
CA ARG A 888 -24.93 32.75 2.64
C ARG A 888 -25.97 31.85 2.00
N ILE A 889 -26.15 30.65 2.55
CA ILE A 889 -27.15 29.67 2.12
C ILE A 889 -28.21 29.49 3.21
N ASN A 890 -29.45 29.85 2.90
CA ASN A 890 -30.60 29.66 3.78
C ASN A 890 -31.36 28.37 3.42
N MET A 891 -30.89 27.23 3.92
CA MET A 891 -31.61 25.97 3.77
C MET A 891 -33.02 26.05 4.42
N PRO A 892 -34.07 25.50 3.79
CA PRO A 892 -35.44 25.56 4.34
C PRO A 892 -35.59 24.91 5.72
N VAL A 893 -34.86 23.82 5.96
CA VAL A 893 -34.79 23.13 7.25
C VAL A 893 -33.33 23.08 7.69
N THR A 894 -33.07 23.63 8.87
CA THR A 894 -31.73 23.69 9.46
C THR A 894 -31.68 22.97 10.80
N THR A 895 -30.47 22.59 11.20
CA THR A 895 -30.18 21.98 12.49
C THR A 895 -29.08 22.74 13.20
N THR A 896 -29.12 22.80 14.52
CA THR A 896 -27.99 23.24 15.36
C THR A 896 -27.36 22.05 16.10
N ASN A 897 -27.82 20.83 15.80
CA ASN A 897 -27.17 19.63 16.30
C ASN A 897 -25.74 19.57 15.76
N SER A 898 -24.90 18.87 16.50
CA SER A 898 -23.57 18.45 16.07
C SER A 898 -23.58 18.02 14.60
N LEU A 899 -22.72 18.64 13.76
CA LEU A 899 -22.40 18.20 12.40
C LEU A 899 -21.94 16.74 12.36
N TRP A 900 -21.29 16.35 13.44
CA TRP A 900 -20.40 15.20 13.59
C TRP A 900 -21.16 13.89 13.87
N GLY A 901 -22.33 13.75 13.24
CA GLY A 901 -23.26 12.63 13.43
C GLY A 901 -23.99 12.65 14.77
N LYS A 902 -25.13 11.93 14.82
CA LYS A 902 -25.68 11.46 16.09
C LYS A 902 -24.83 10.27 16.51
N SER A 903 -23.96 10.40 17.50
CA SER A 903 -23.56 9.19 18.21
C SER A 903 -24.79 8.66 18.93
N ALA A 904 -25.19 7.43 18.64
CA ALA A 904 -26.26 6.70 19.33
C ALA A 904 -25.87 6.37 20.78
N LEU A 905 -24.63 6.65 21.18
CA LEU A 905 -24.05 6.34 22.47
C LEU A 905 -24.48 7.37 23.53
N GLU A 906 -25.44 6.98 24.38
CA GLU A 906 -25.70 7.65 25.66
C GLU A 906 -24.63 7.23 26.70
N GLY A 907 -23.43 7.83 26.63
CA GLY A 907 -22.38 7.66 27.64
C GLY A 907 -22.42 8.76 28.71
N VAL A 908 -22.93 8.45 29.91
CA VAL A 908 -22.95 9.38 31.06
C VAL A 908 -21.51 9.61 31.57
N PRO A 909 -20.98 10.86 31.58
CA PRO A 909 -19.68 11.13 32.19
C PRO A 909 -19.76 10.93 33.70
N VAL A 910 -19.03 9.96 34.24
CA VAL A 910 -18.59 10.01 35.64
C VAL A 910 -17.16 10.53 35.62
N GLN A 911 -17.01 11.86 35.58
CA GLN A 911 -15.70 12.49 35.65
C GLN A 911 -14.98 12.06 36.94
N ARG A 912 -13.77 11.55 36.80
CA ARG A 912 -12.86 11.31 37.92
C ARG A 912 -11.62 12.18 37.73
N VAL A 913 -11.59 13.33 38.39
CA VAL A 913 -10.37 14.15 38.49
C VAL A 913 -9.39 13.41 39.40
N GLU A 914 -8.28 12.91 38.86
CA GLU A 914 -7.15 12.45 39.66
C GLU A 914 -6.11 13.57 39.86
N GLY A 915 -5.74 13.82 41.12
CA GLY A 915 -4.41 14.30 41.48
C GLY A 915 -4.02 15.73 41.10
N SER A 916 -4.32 16.69 41.97
CA SER A 916 -4.01 18.12 41.89
C SER A 916 -2.51 18.50 42.03
N SER A 917 -1.61 17.94 41.23
CA SER A 917 -0.18 18.36 41.25
C SER A 917 0.50 18.60 39.90
N SER A 918 -0.07 18.13 38.76
CA SER A 918 0.52 18.31 37.41
C SER A 918 -0.35 19.11 36.43
N GLY A 919 -1.64 19.32 36.70
CA GLY A 919 -2.56 19.97 35.75
C GLY A 919 -3.13 19.03 34.67
N LEU A 920 -2.77 17.74 34.70
CA LEU A 920 -3.31 16.68 33.85
C LEU A 920 -4.70 16.23 34.35
N THR A 921 -5.66 16.05 33.45
CA THR A 921 -7.02 15.53 33.73
C THR A 921 -7.26 14.26 32.94
N ALA A 922 -7.70 13.18 33.60
CA ALA A 922 -8.09 11.94 32.94
C ALA A 922 -9.62 11.78 32.97
N THR A 923 -10.22 11.52 31.81
CA THR A 923 -11.68 11.35 31.66
C THR A 923 -12.00 9.90 31.29
N PRO A 924 -12.52 9.09 32.23
CA PRO A 924 -12.92 7.71 31.94
C PRO A 924 -14.23 7.69 31.15
N LEU A 925 -14.25 6.91 30.08
CA LEU A 925 -15.36 6.77 29.14
C LEU A 925 -15.63 5.28 28.90
N SER A 926 -16.90 4.88 28.85
CA SER A 926 -17.29 3.51 28.50
C SER A 926 -18.45 3.53 27.51
N PHE A 927 -18.32 2.70 26.48
CA PHE A 927 -19.23 2.62 25.36
C PHE A 927 -19.70 1.19 25.18
N ASN A 928 -20.98 1.01 24.88
CA ASN A 928 -21.56 -0.28 24.51
C ASN A 928 -22.08 -0.17 23.08
N PHE A 929 -21.86 -1.23 22.30
CA PHE A 929 -22.13 -1.22 20.87
C PHE A 929 -23.07 -2.36 20.50
N ASP A 930 -24.05 -2.03 19.68
CA ASP A 930 -24.88 -2.95 18.92
C ASP A 930 -24.55 -2.77 17.43
N PHE A 931 -24.58 -3.85 16.67
CA PHE A 931 -24.09 -3.87 15.28
C PHE A 931 -25.19 -4.31 14.31
N ASP A 932 -25.23 -3.66 13.15
CA ASP A 932 -26.03 -4.06 12.00
C ASP A 932 -25.11 -4.69 10.94
N LEU A 933 -25.45 -5.90 10.48
CA LEU A 933 -24.72 -6.63 9.44
C LEU A 933 -25.28 -6.29 8.06
N HIS A 934 -24.40 -5.96 7.12
CA HIS A 934 -24.71 -5.78 5.71
C HIS A 934 -24.15 -6.95 4.91
N ASP A 935 -25.00 -7.98 4.64
CA ASP A 935 -24.62 -9.26 4.02
C ASP A 935 -25.17 -9.45 2.59
N SER A 936 -25.68 -8.37 2.00
CA SER A 936 -26.22 -8.39 0.63
C SER A 936 -25.24 -7.87 -0.43
N ASN A 937 -24.02 -7.53 -0.04
CA ASN A 937 -23.01 -7.00 -0.96
C ASN A 937 -22.29 -8.18 -1.67
N PRO A 938 -22.23 -8.18 -3.02
CA PRO A 938 -21.56 -9.23 -3.78
C PRO A 938 -20.04 -9.32 -3.56
N LEU A 939 -19.39 -8.28 -3.05
CA LEU A 939 -17.96 -8.26 -2.70
C LEU A 939 -17.69 -8.90 -1.34
N GLY A 940 -18.61 -8.77 -0.37
CA GLY A 940 -18.45 -9.35 0.96
C GLY A 940 -19.43 -8.76 1.97
N ASP A 941 -19.15 -9.00 3.25
CA ASP A 941 -19.97 -8.55 4.37
C ASP A 941 -19.26 -7.41 5.12
N TYR A 942 -20.00 -6.48 5.72
CA TYR A 942 -19.43 -5.52 6.66
C TYR A 942 -20.43 -5.13 7.75
N TYR A 943 -19.94 -4.51 8.82
CA TYR A 943 -20.76 -4.06 9.94
C TYR A 943 -20.81 -2.54 10.03
N THR A 944 -21.97 -2.00 10.37
CA THR A 944 -22.13 -0.66 10.94
C THR A 944 -22.66 -0.76 12.37
N LEU A 945 -22.73 0.35 13.09
CA LEU A 945 -23.39 0.39 14.40
C LEU A 945 -24.89 0.57 14.24
N ALA A 946 -25.67 -0.01 15.14
CA ALA A 946 -27.12 0.10 15.10
C ALA A 946 -27.57 1.57 15.21
N GLY A 947 -28.16 2.09 14.13
CA GLY A 947 -28.60 3.48 14.04
C GLY A 947 -27.53 4.50 13.64
N GLU A 948 -26.34 4.04 13.22
CA GLU A 948 -25.28 4.86 12.62
C GLU A 948 -24.78 4.21 11.31
N ASP A 949 -24.46 5.03 10.30
CA ASP A 949 -23.96 4.55 9.01
C ASP A 949 -22.43 4.69 8.88
N GLY A 950 -21.75 5.02 9.99
CA GLY A 950 -20.31 5.28 10.00
C GLY A 950 -19.47 4.03 9.70
N THR A 951 -18.61 4.14 8.70
CA THR A 951 -17.66 3.10 8.30
C THR A 951 -16.24 3.65 8.22
N PHE A 952 -15.29 2.80 8.56
CA PHE A 952 -13.86 3.03 8.43
C PHE A 952 -13.40 2.37 7.12
N VAL A 953 -13.01 3.21 6.16
CA VAL A 953 -12.66 2.82 4.79
C VAL A 953 -11.24 3.30 4.50
N VAL A 954 -10.36 2.39 4.09
CA VAL A 954 -8.97 2.69 3.70
C VAL A 954 -8.58 1.76 2.57
N GLY A 955 -8.19 2.28 1.41
CA GLY A 955 -8.04 1.49 0.19
C GLY A 955 -7.20 0.22 0.37
N GLY A 956 -7.73 -0.92 -0.07
CA GLY A 956 -7.10 -2.24 0.06
C GLY A 956 -7.16 -2.81 1.48
N ARG A 957 -8.08 -2.33 2.32
CA ARG A 957 -8.29 -2.83 3.69
C ARG A 957 -9.75 -3.25 3.94
N PRO A 958 -9.99 -4.18 4.88
CA PRO A 958 -11.32 -4.52 5.37
C PRO A 958 -12.07 -3.30 5.88
N ILE A 959 -13.32 -3.16 5.47
CA ILE A 959 -14.23 -2.15 6.03
C ILE A 959 -14.59 -2.53 7.46
N GLN A 960 -14.63 -1.54 8.35
CA GLN A 960 -14.95 -1.72 9.77
C GLN A 960 -15.98 -0.66 10.22
N PRO A 961 -16.82 -0.93 11.23
CA PRO A 961 -17.68 0.10 11.83
C PRO A 961 -16.86 1.24 12.43
N LEU A 962 -17.33 2.48 12.27
CA LEU A 962 -16.69 3.69 12.78
C LEU A 962 -17.70 4.53 13.57
N THR A 963 -17.26 5.05 14.71
CA THR A 963 -18.01 6.08 15.43
C THR A 963 -17.04 7.03 16.14
N SER A 964 -17.52 8.18 16.56
CA SER A 964 -16.70 9.13 17.30
C SER A 964 -17.53 9.98 18.25
N THR A 965 -16.87 10.53 19.27
CA THR A 965 -17.50 11.46 20.21
C THR A 965 -16.57 12.61 20.54
N SER A 966 -17.15 13.79 20.81
CA SER A 966 -16.36 14.94 21.24
C SER A 966 -15.84 14.71 22.65
N VAL A 967 -14.55 15.00 22.83
CA VAL A 967 -13.89 14.98 24.13
C VAL A 967 -13.24 16.32 24.45
N THR A 968 -13.57 17.36 23.68
CA THR A 968 -13.09 18.73 23.86
C THR A 968 -13.32 19.21 25.29
N MET A 969 -12.27 19.78 25.89
CA MET A 969 -12.32 20.41 27.19
C MET A 969 -11.72 21.83 27.12
N PRO A 970 -12.51 22.90 27.37
CA PRO A 970 -12.03 24.27 27.26
C PRO A 970 -10.80 24.58 28.14
N GLY A 971 -9.81 25.27 27.57
CA GLY A 971 -8.57 25.62 28.26
C GLY A 971 -7.56 24.47 28.42
N SER A 972 -7.85 23.32 27.82
CA SER A 972 -6.98 22.15 27.77
C SER A 972 -6.84 21.63 26.35
N VAL A 973 -5.86 20.75 26.15
CA VAL A 973 -5.67 19.99 24.92
C VAL A 973 -5.61 18.50 25.27
N GLY A 974 -6.31 17.66 24.53
CA GLY A 974 -6.29 16.20 24.65
C GLY A 974 -5.01 15.65 24.04
N HIS A 975 -4.27 14.82 24.78
CA HIS A 975 -2.97 14.27 24.38
C HIS A 975 -3.08 12.86 23.81
N GLY A 976 -3.55 11.91 24.62
CA GLY A 976 -3.66 10.51 24.23
C GLY A 976 -4.85 9.81 24.88
N VAL A 977 -5.21 8.66 24.31
CA VAL A 977 -6.27 7.77 24.81
C VAL A 977 -5.67 6.45 25.26
N LEU A 978 -6.00 6.06 26.48
CA LEU A 978 -5.59 4.79 27.08
C LEU A 978 -6.78 3.84 27.08
N MET A 979 -6.65 2.65 26.50
CA MET A 979 -7.67 1.61 26.65
C MET A 979 -7.57 1.00 28.05
N THR A 980 -8.65 1.02 28.82
CA THR A 980 -8.68 0.49 30.21
C THR A 980 -9.47 -0.81 30.34
N GLY A 981 -10.14 -1.24 29.28
CA GLY A 981 -10.89 -2.49 29.25
C GLY A 981 -11.77 -2.60 28.01
N GLY A 982 -12.48 -3.72 27.90
CA GLY A 982 -13.42 -3.96 26.81
C GLY A 982 -13.87 -5.42 26.77
N SER A 983 -14.97 -5.69 26.10
CA SER A 983 -15.46 -7.04 25.80
C SER A 983 -15.86 -7.15 24.35
N PHE A 984 -15.70 -8.33 23.77
CA PHE A 984 -15.94 -8.56 22.35
C PHE A 984 -16.51 -9.94 22.05
N THR A 985 -16.94 -10.12 20.82
CA THR A 985 -17.35 -11.39 20.21
C THR A 985 -16.53 -11.61 18.96
N GLU A 986 -16.09 -12.84 18.70
CA GLU A 986 -15.33 -13.21 17.50
C GLU A 986 -16.20 -14.07 16.57
N TYR A 987 -16.17 -13.77 15.28
CA TYR A 987 -16.92 -14.40 14.20
C TYR A 987 -15.94 -14.98 13.18
N PRO A 988 -15.56 -16.26 13.31
CA PRO A 988 -14.63 -16.89 12.38
C PRO A 988 -15.30 -17.18 11.02
N GLY A 989 -14.50 -17.16 9.95
CA GLY A 989 -14.95 -17.41 8.58
C GLY A 989 -15.64 -16.21 7.92
N PHE A 990 -15.50 -15.02 8.50
CA PHE A 990 -16.03 -13.76 7.97
C PHE A 990 -15.32 -13.40 6.66
N ASN A 991 -16.09 -12.94 5.67
CA ASN A 991 -15.60 -12.46 4.38
C ASN A 991 -15.82 -10.94 4.32
N PRO A 992 -14.88 -10.10 4.80
CA PRO A 992 -15.07 -8.67 4.81
C PRO A 992 -15.07 -8.10 3.38
N VAL A 993 -15.87 -7.06 3.15
CA VAL A 993 -15.64 -6.19 1.98
C VAL A 993 -14.28 -5.51 2.12
N ILE A 994 -13.45 -5.63 1.08
CA ILE A 994 -12.18 -4.93 0.94
C ILE A 994 -12.38 -3.71 0.06
N SER A 995 -12.21 -2.55 0.68
CA SER A 995 -12.35 -1.26 0.01
C SER A 995 -11.41 -1.11 -1.19
N GLN A 996 -11.90 -0.42 -2.23
CA GLN A 996 -11.19 -0.20 -3.48
C GLN A 996 -11.12 1.30 -3.72
N LEU A 997 -9.92 1.84 -3.87
CA LEU A 997 -9.76 3.22 -4.28
C LEU A 997 -10.10 3.33 -5.77
N ILE A 998 -11.18 4.05 -6.10
CA ILE A 998 -11.65 4.22 -7.47
C ILE A 998 -11.41 5.64 -7.96
N THR A 999 -11.00 5.71 -9.23
CA THR A 999 -10.94 6.91 -10.05
C THR A 999 -11.35 6.54 -11.48
N GLU A 1000 -11.56 7.52 -12.34
CA GLU A 1000 -11.80 7.27 -13.77
C GLU A 1000 -10.63 6.57 -14.49
N GLU A 1001 -9.39 6.67 -13.97
CA GLU A 1001 -8.22 6.02 -14.59
C GLU A 1001 -8.19 4.50 -14.31
N VAL A 1002 -8.67 4.08 -13.14
CA VAL A 1002 -8.61 2.68 -12.70
C VAL A 1002 -9.95 1.95 -12.86
N GLY A 1003 -11.07 2.65 -12.66
CA GLY A 1003 -12.41 2.07 -12.64
C GLY A 1003 -12.63 1.06 -11.50
N ILE A 1004 -13.80 0.41 -11.50
CA ILE A 1004 -14.11 -0.70 -10.58
C ILE A 1004 -13.30 -1.94 -11.00
N LEU A 1005 -12.55 -2.55 -10.07
CA LEU A 1005 -11.81 -3.77 -10.36
C LEU A 1005 -12.76 -4.96 -10.58
N ASN A 1006 -12.42 -5.85 -11.52
CA ASN A 1006 -13.23 -7.04 -11.82
C ASN A 1006 -13.21 -8.11 -10.69
N SER A 1007 -12.36 -7.92 -9.68
CA SER A 1007 -12.22 -8.81 -8.53
C SER A 1007 -11.78 -8.01 -7.31
N GLU A 1008 -12.34 -8.34 -6.14
CA GLU A 1008 -11.99 -7.74 -4.87
C GLU A 1008 -10.48 -7.92 -4.53
N PRO A 1009 -9.78 -6.89 -3.99
CA PRO A 1009 -8.40 -7.01 -3.55
C PRO A 1009 -8.25 -7.99 -2.36
N LEU A 1010 -7.11 -8.69 -2.29
CA LEU A 1010 -6.80 -9.56 -1.15
C LEU A 1010 -6.18 -8.78 0.01
N PHE A 1011 -6.63 -9.06 1.23
CA PHE A 1011 -5.99 -8.62 2.47
C PHE A 1011 -5.38 -9.82 3.20
N GLN A 1012 -4.05 -9.98 3.08
CA GLN A 1012 -3.31 -11.18 3.49
C GLN A 1012 -2.53 -11.02 4.81
N LEU A 1013 -2.69 -9.89 5.50
CA LEU A 1013 -1.93 -9.61 6.72
C LEU A 1013 -2.47 -10.44 7.88
N ASP A 1014 -1.57 -11.08 8.62
CA ASP A 1014 -1.83 -12.05 9.69
C ASP A 1014 -1.90 -11.40 11.09
N TYR A 1015 -2.36 -10.14 11.15
CA TYR A 1015 -2.57 -9.41 12.39
C TYR A 1015 -3.97 -8.77 12.47
N TRP A 1016 -4.39 -8.39 13.67
CA TRP A 1016 -5.66 -7.68 13.90
C TRP A 1016 -5.63 -6.27 13.31
N TYR A 1017 -6.44 -6.03 12.29
CA TYR A 1017 -6.62 -4.74 11.65
C TYR A 1017 -7.99 -4.13 11.98
N PRO A 1018 -8.08 -2.84 12.34
CA PRO A 1018 -6.98 -1.94 12.64
C PRO A 1018 -6.35 -2.30 13.99
N VAL A 1019 -5.07 -1.95 14.16
CA VAL A 1019 -4.30 -2.31 15.36
C VAL A 1019 -4.85 -1.63 16.62
N ALA A 1020 -5.31 -0.38 16.49
CA ALA A 1020 -5.85 0.42 17.59
C ALA A 1020 -7.35 0.66 17.42
N PRO A 1021 -8.21 0.25 18.39
CA PRO A 1021 -9.65 0.47 18.31
C PRO A 1021 -10.09 1.88 18.74
N GLY A 1022 -9.16 2.74 19.15
CA GLY A 1022 -9.46 4.12 19.56
C GLY A 1022 -8.27 5.07 19.40
N SER A 1023 -8.54 6.29 18.93
CA SER A 1023 -7.56 7.36 18.74
C SER A 1023 -8.16 8.72 19.06
N ILE A 1024 -7.30 9.71 19.31
CA ILE A 1024 -7.74 11.10 19.45
C ILE A 1024 -7.27 11.89 18.23
N ASN A 1025 -8.23 12.49 17.53
CA ASN A 1025 -7.96 13.52 16.54
C ASN A 1025 -8.21 14.90 17.14
N ARG A 1026 -7.46 15.88 16.65
CA ARG A 1026 -7.53 17.25 17.12
C ARG A 1026 -7.16 18.25 16.04
N TYR A 1027 -7.80 19.40 16.06
CA TYR A 1027 -7.41 20.58 15.27
C TYR A 1027 -7.73 21.85 16.06
N LEU A 1028 -7.19 22.99 15.62
CA LEU A 1028 -7.48 24.28 16.25
C LEU A 1028 -8.65 24.98 15.55
N SER A 1029 -9.66 25.38 16.32
CA SER A 1029 -10.76 26.20 15.81
C SER A 1029 -10.31 27.63 15.50
N ILE A 1030 -11.16 28.37 14.81
CA ILE A 1030 -10.93 29.78 14.47
C ILE A 1030 -10.84 30.67 15.72
N GLU A 1031 -11.49 30.29 16.81
CA GLU A 1031 -11.43 30.95 18.12
C GLU A 1031 -10.15 30.65 18.91
N GLY A 1032 -9.27 29.79 18.38
CA GLY A 1032 -8.07 29.35 19.07
C GLY A 1032 -8.33 28.30 20.16
N GLU A 1033 -9.45 27.58 20.08
CA GLU A 1033 -9.75 26.45 20.98
C GLU A 1033 -9.37 25.12 20.31
N SER A 1034 -8.88 24.16 21.10
CA SER A 1034 -8.64 22.79 20.63
C SER A 1034 -9.97 22.07 20.45
N VAL A 1035 -10.25 21.56 19.25
CA VAL A 1035 -11.41 20.71 18.97
C VAL A 1035 -10.93 19.27 18.88
N GLU A 1036 -11.47 18.40 19.73
CA GLU A 1036 -10.96 17.05 19.93
C GLU A 1036 -12.05 16.00 19.84
N ARG A 1037 -11.72 14.89 19.20
CA ARG A 1037 -12.60 13.73 19.08
C ARG A 1037 -11.89 12.45 19.41
N LEU A 1038 -12.55 11.64 20.22
CA LEU A 1038 -12.24 10.23 20.37
C LEU A 1038 -12.90 9.49 19.21
N VAL A 1039 -12.10 9.04 18.26
CA VAL A 1039 -12.51 8.19 17.14
C VAL A 1039 -12.35 6.74 17.56
N MET A 1040 -13.38 5.93 17.34
CA MET A 1040 -13.47 4.55 17.80
C MET A 1040 -13.83 3.64 16.64
N ILE A 1041 -13.10 2.52 16.56
CA ILE A 1041 -13.38 1.42 15.65
C ILE A 1041 -13.70 0.21 16.53
N PRO A 1042 -14.97 -0.03 16.84
CA PRO A 1042 -15.38 -1.14 17.71
C PRO A 1042 -15.32 -2.49 17.00
N ALA A 1043 -14.36 -2.69 16.10
CA ALA A 1043 -14.14 -3.93 15.40
C ALA A 1043 -12.68 -4.11 14.96
N GLN A 1044 -12.27 -5.36 14.75
CA GLN A 1044 -11.00 -5.73 14.13
C GLN A 1044 -11.16 -6.99 13.29
N PHE A 1045 -10.50 -7.07 12.15
CA PHE A 1045 -10.41 -8.24 11.29
C PHE A 1045 -8.99 -8.84 11.31
N GLU A 1046 -8.89 -10.16 11.38
CA GLU A 1046 -7.64 -10.92 11.21
C GLU A 1046 -7.81 -11.92 10.07
N SER A 1047 -6.98 -11.82 9.02
CA SER A 1047 -7.03 -12.72 7.87
C SER A 1047 -6.55 -14.12 8.26
N ASN A 1048 -7.14 -15.15 7.65
CA ASN A 1048 -6.66 -16.53 7.79
C ASN A 1048 -5.57 -16.89 6.76
N GLY A 1049 -5.17 -15.94 5.91
CA GLY A 1049 -4.16 -16.11 4.86
C GLY A 1049 -4.67 -16.80 3.58
N ASP A 1050 -5.99 -16.84 3.35
CA ASP A 1050 -6.57 -17.34 2.09
C ASP A 1050 -6.10 -16.49 0.89
N LEU A 1051 -5.79 -17.17 -0.21
CA LEU A 1051 -5.23 -16.58 -1.43
C LEU A 1051 -6.25 -16.45 -2.56
N VAL A 1052 -7.51 -16.84 -2.33
CA VAL A 1052 -8.60 -16.77 -3.32
C VAL A 1052 -9.58 -15.64 -3.01
N GLU A 1053 -10.01 -15.52 -1.76
CA GLU A 1053 -10.91 -14.49 -1.24
C GLU A 1053 -10.45 -14.10 0.17
N THR A 1054 -10.63 -12.85 0.57
CA THR A 1054 -10.22 -12.45 1.93
C THR A 1054 -11.17 -13.08 2.94
N ARG A 1055 -10.74 -14.10 3.67
CA ARG A 1055 -11.49 -14.65 4.81
C ARG A 1055 -10.69 -14.58 6.09
N GLY A 1056 -11.40 -14.54 7.21
CA GLY A 1056 -10.74 -14.38 8.49
C GLY A 1056 -11.68 -14.44 9.69
N THR A 1057 -11.22 -13.88 10.80
CA THR A 1057 -12.01 -13.72 12.01
C THR A 1057 -12.32 -12.26 12.21
N GLU A 1058 -13.61 -11.92 12.30
CA GLU A 1058 -14.07 -10.60 12.67
C GLU A 1058 -14.29 -10.52 14.18
N ARG A 1059 -13.66 -9.57 14.85
CA ARG A 1059 -13.85 -9.28 16.28
C ARG A 1059 -14.68 -8.03 16.41
N LEU A 1060 -15.87 -8.13 16.99
CA LEU A 1060 -16.72 -6.98 17.31
C LEU A 1060 -16.69 -6.68 18.80
N TYR A 1061 -16.25 -5.48 19.17
CA TYR A 1061 -16.25 -5.01 20.56
C TYR A 1061 -17.66 -4.60 20.97
N THR A 1062 -18.31 -5.41 21.80
CA THR A 1062 -19.61 -5.08 22.42
C THR A 1062 -19.47 -4.04 23.52
N ASN A 1063 -18.27 -3.89 24.09
CA ASN A 1063 -17.92 -2.85 25.04
C ASN A 1063 -16.47 -2.38 24.86
N LEU A 1064 -16.24 -1.07 24.88
CA LEU A 1064 -14.90 -0.47 24.99
C LEU A 1064 -14.86 0.51 26.17
N GLN A 1065 -13.70 0.54 26.84
CA GLN A 1065 -13.43 1.44 27.96
C GLN A 1065 -12.12 2.17 27.71
N PHE A 1066 -12.18 3.49 27.82
CA PHE A 1066 -11.07 4.39 27.57
C PHE A 1066 -10.88 5.37 28.71
N GLU A 1067 -9.67 5.90 28.83
CA GLU A 1067 -9.39 7.13 29.56
C GLU A 1067 -8.70 8.11 28.61
N VAL A 1068 -9.30 9.28 28.46
CA VAL A 1068 -8.75 10.38 27.65
C VAL A 1068 -7.99 11.33 28.56
N TYR A 1069 -6.74 11.63 28.21
CA TYR A 1069 -5.88 12.53 28.98
C TYR A 1069 -5.84 13.93 28.37
N HIS A 1070 -6.09 14.94 29.20
CA HIS A 1070 -6.08 16.36 28.88
C HIS A 1070 -5.02 17.09 29.68
N ALA A 1071 -4.13 17.82 29.01
CA ALA A 1071 -3.18 18.74 29.66
C ALA A 1071 -3.62 20.20 29.47
N SER A 1072 -2.94 21.12 30.13
CA SER A 1072 -3.14 22.55 29.86
C SER A 1072 -2.90 22.86 28.39
N PHE A 1073 -3.67 23.78 27.80
CA PHE A 1073 -3.51 24.16 26.39
C PHE A 1073 -2.09 24.65 26.02
N ASP A 1074 -1.35 25.20 26.98
CA ASP A 1074 0.05 25.64 26.81
C ASP A 1074 1.08 24.49 26.81
N SER A 1075 0.64 23.23 26.89
CA SER A 1075 1.50 22.04 26.85
C SER A 1075 2.12 21.89 25.45
N ASP A 1076 3.45 21.77 25.37
CA ASP A 1076 4.21 21.64 24.12
C ASP A 1076 4.75 20.22 23.86
N ASP A 1077 4.49 19.29 24.78
CA ASP A 1077 4.98 17.92 24.74
C ASP A 1077 3.92 16.94 24.23
N PHE A 1078 4.03 16.56 22.97
CA PHE A 1078 3.15 15.60 22.28
C PHE A 1078 3.86 14.27 21.95
N VAL A 1079 5.03 14.03 22.52
CA VAL A 1079 5.84 12.83 22.26
C VAL A 1079 5.48 11.76 23.27
N ALA A 1080 5.03 10.59 22.80
CA ALA A 1080 4.65 9.49 23.68
C ALA A 1080 5.88 8.73 24.24
N PRO A 1081 5.80 8.15 25.45
CA PRO A 1081 6.87 7.38 26.06
C PRO A 1081 7.21 6.13 25.24
N SER A 1082 8.48 5.72 25.20
CA SER A 1082 8.91 4.55 24.45
C SER A 1082 8.87 3.26 25.29
N ILE A 1083 8.20 2.22 24.79
CA ILE A 1083 8.14 0.88 25.41
C ILE A 1083 9.05 -0.07 24.63
N TRP A 1084 10.10 -0.58 25.28
CA TRP A 1084 11.17 -1.35 24.61
C TRP A 1084 11.09 -2.86 24.84
N ASN A 1085 10.40 -3.26 25.90
CA ASN A 1085 10.27 -4.67 26.25
C ASN A 1085 9.02 -4.89 27.10
N VAL A 1086 8.25 -5.90 26.73
CA VAL A 1086 7.07 -6.34 27.45
C VAL A 1086 7.24 -7.82 27.73
N SER A 1087 7.04 -8.24 28.98
CA SER A 1087 7.14 -9.66 29.34
C SER A 1087 6.20 -10.03 30.47
N ALA A 1088 5.77 -11.29 30.48
CA ALA A 1088 4.95 -11.87 31.53
C ALA A 1088 5.62 -13.15 32.04
N ASN A 1089 6.01 -13.15 33.32
CA ASN A 1089 6.59 -14.30 33.99
C ASN A 1089 5.55 -14.96 34.88
N ARG A 1090 5.23 -16.22 34.62
CA ARG A 1090 4.21 -16.96 35.37
C ARG A 1090 4.81 -17.81 36.49
N VAL A 1091 4.27 -17.68 37.70
CA VAL A 1091 4.62 -18.47 38.88
C VAL A 1091 3.33 -18.96 39.55
N ALA A 1092 3.00 -20.24 39.37
CA ALA A 1092 1.72 -20.82 39.81
C ALA A 1092 0.50 -20.01 39.29
N ASN A 1093 -0.42 -19.60 40.16
CA ASN A 1093 -1.63 -18.85 39.80
C ASN A 1093 -1.39 -17.34 39.71
N GLN A 1094 -0.14 -16.91 39.54
CA GLN A 1094 0.28 -15.52 39.53
C GLN A 1094 1.08 -15.24 38.25
N VAL A 1095 0.75 -14.16 37.57
CA VAL A 1095 1.49 -13.65 36.40
C VAL A 1095 2.10 -12.31 36.77
N VAL A 1096 3.42 -12.23 36.71
CA VAL A 1096 4.19 -11.00 36.95
C VAL A 1096 4.48 -10.35 35.62
N PHE A 1097 3.88 -9.19 35.37
CA PHE A 1097 4.17 -8.38 34.20
C PHE A 1097 5.38 -7.48 34.47
N GLN A 1098 6.27 -7.39 33.48
CA GLN A 1098 7.41 -6.47 33.49
C GLN A 1098 7.46 -5.72 32.16
N VAL A 1099 7.41 -4.39 32.24
CA VAL A 1099 7.42 -3.49 31.08
C VAL A 1099 8.59 -2.53 31.23
N LYS A 1100 9.45 -2.45 30.22
CA LYS A 1100 10.54 -1.46 30.19
C LYS A 1100 10.11 -0.25 29.40
N VAL A 1101 10.13 0.91 30.05
CA VAL A 1101 9.66 2.18 29.48
C VAL A 1101 10.71 3.25 29.73
N THR A 1102 11.08 3.97 28.67
CA THR A 1102 11.87 5.20 28.79
C THR A 1102 11.02 6.40 28.43
N GLU A 1103 11.30 7.48 29.12
CA GLU A 1103 10.69 8.78 28.98
C GLU A 1103 11.81 9.79 28.74
N ASP A 1104 11.64 10.68 27.76
CA ASP A 1104 12.66 11.61 27.27
C ASP A 1104 12.43 13.06 27.72
N SER A 1105 11.19 13.44 28.08
CA SER A 1105 10.83 14.83 28.38
C SER A 1105 10.20 15.04 29.77
N THR A 1106 9.46 14.06 30.34
CA THR A 1106 8.69 14.23 31.59
C THR A 1106 8.85 13.12 32.66
N VAL A 1107 8.01 13.12 33.70
CA VAL A 1107 7.91 12.01 34.66
C VAL A 1107 6.81 11.08 34.19
N LEU A 1108 7.11 9.79 34.04
CA LEU A 1108 6.13 8.77 33.67
C LEU A 1108 4.93 8.79 34.63
N HIS A 1109 3.73 8.97 34.10
CA HIS A 1109 2.50 9.07 34.88
C HIS A 1109 1.94 7.71 35.24
N ARG A 1110 1.87 6.80 34.27
CA ARG A 1110 1.23 5.49 34.48
C ARG A 1110 1.74 4.43 33.50
N VAL A 1111 1.78 3.18 33.95
CA VAL A 1111 2.04 2.02 33.09
C VAL A 1111 1.02 0.93 33.43
N VAL A 1112 0.37 0.41 32.40
CA VAL A 1112 -0.66 -0.62 32.54
C VAL A 1112 -0.42 -1.77 31.59
N VAL A 1113 -0.99 -2.92 31.93
CA VAL A 1113 -1.14 -4.07 31.04
C VAL A 1113 -2.62 -4.42 30.95
N LEU A 1114 -3.16 -4.50 29.73
CA LEU A 1114 -4.43 -5.17 29.49
C LEU A 1114 -4.16 -6.62 29.18
N TYR A 1115 -4.86 -7.53 29.87
CA TYR A 1115 -4.70 -8.97 29.70
C TYR A 1115 -6.05 -9.70 29.69
N ARG A 1116 -6.12 -10.86 29.05
CA ARG A 1116 -7.28 -11.76 29.10
C ARG A 1116 -6.83 -13.20 29.31
N ALA A 1117 -7.63 -13.97 30.03
CA ALA A 1117 -7.40 -15.40 30.29
C ALA A 1117 -8.22 -16.23 29.30
N LEU A 1118 -7.57 -16.92 28.36
CA LEU A 1118 -8.27 -17.59 27.27
C LEU A 1118 -9.18 -18.74 27.78
N PRO A 1119 -10.39 -18.92 27.20
CA PRO A 1119 -10.95 -18.26 26.02
C PRO A 1119 -11.83 -17.03 26.35
N SER A 1120 -11.58 -16.33 27.48
CA SER A 1120 -12.34 -15.12 27.82
C SER A 1120 -12.22 -14.06 26.73
N THR A 1121 -13.32 -13.41 26.41
CA THR A 1121 -13.39 -12.28 25.45
C THR A 1121 -13.51 -10.93 26.17
N THR A 1122 -12.96 -10.84 27.38
CA THR A 1122 -12.96 -9.60 28.19
C THR A 1122 -11.55 -9.24 28.60
N TRP A 1123 -11.15 -7.99 28.33
CA TRP A 1123 -9.89 -7.41 28.77
C TRP A 1123 -9.96 -6.99 30.25
N GLN A 1124 -8.93 -7.33 31.00
CA GLN A 1124 -8.73 -6.95 32.40
C GLN A 1124 -7.49 -6.07 32.54
N LEU A 1125 -7.55 -5.09 33.44
CA LEU A 1125 -6.49 -4.13 33.68
C LEU A 1125 -5.58 -4.58 34.84
N ALA A 1126 -4.27 -4.55 34.61
CA ALA A 1126 -3.25 -4.65 35.65
C ALA A 1126 -2.46 -3.34 35.72
N GLU A 1127 -2.45 -2.71 36.90
CA GLU A 1127 -1.59 -1.55 37.18
C GLU A 1127 -0.17 -2.00 37.50
N LEU A 1128 0.82 -1.31 36.93
CA LEU A 1128 2.23 -1.58 37.17
C LEU A 1128 2.86 -0.42 37.96
N THR A 1129 3.76 -0.76 38.89
CA THR A 1129 4.54 0.22 39.64
C THR A 1129 5.87 0.46 38.92
N TYR A 1130 6.11 1.70 38.48
CA TYR A 1130 7.34 2.10 37.78
C TYR A 1130 8.48 2.42 38.74
N ASP A 1131 9.67 1.88 38.43
CA ASP A 1131 10.93 2.22 39.09
C ASP A 1131 11.84 2.97 38.11
N SER A 1132 12.02 4.28 38.35
CA SER A 1132 12.82 5.16 37.50
C SER A 1132 14.32 4.85 37.50
N ALA A 1133 14.84 4.14 38.52
CA ALA A 1133 16.25 3.73 38.54
C ALA A 1133 16.54 2.57 37.60
N THR A 1134 15.53 1.71 37.35
CA THR A 1134 15.65 0.53 36.48
C THR A 1134 14.88 0.68 35.17
N GLN A 1135 14.13 1.78 35.01
CA GLN A 1135 13.23 2.05 33.89
C GLN A 1135 12.25 0.90 33.64
N THR A 1136 11.85 0.23 34.71
CA THR A 1136 11.01 -0.98 34.64
C THR A 1136 9.77 -0.78 35.49
N ALA A 1137 8.61 -1.05 34.91
CA ALA A 1137 7.34 -1.14 35.59
C ALA A 1137 7.00 -2.61 35.88
N VAL A 1138 6.59 -2.92 37.11
CA VAL A 1138 6.25 -4.28 37.54
C VAL A 1138 4.86 -4.32 38.16
N GLY A 1139 4.06 -5.29 37.74
CA GLY A 1139 2.69 -5.49 38.19
C GLY A 1139 2.35 -6.97 38.25
N THR A 1140 1.21 -7.31 38.84
CA THR A 1140 0.85 -8.72 39.02
C THR A 1140 -0.64 -8.96 38.89
N ALA A 1141 -1.01 -10.01 38.16
CA ALA A 1141 -2.37 -10.52 38.04
C ALA A 1141 -2.48 -11.96 38.55
N TYR A 1142 -3.69 -12.37 38.93
CA TYR A 1142 -4.01 -13.73 39.33
C TYR A 1142 -4.78 -14.44 38.22
N VAL A 1143 -4.15 -15.44 37.60
CA VAL A 1143 -4.76 -16.28 36.56
C VAL A 1143 -4.40 -17.72 36.87
N ASP A 1144 -5.36 -18.64 36.77
CA ASP A 1144 -5.08 -20.07 37.00
C ASP A 1144 -3.91 -20.53 36.14
N LYS A 1145 -3.00 -21.30 36.74
CA LYS A 1145 -1.77 -21.80 36.11
C LYS A 1145 -2.00 -22.58 34.81
N ASP A 1146 -3.17 -23.18 34.66
CA ASP A 1146 -3.50 -24.05 33.51
C ASP A 1146 -4.19 -23.26 32.37
N ILE A 1147 -4.34 -21.94 32.51
CA ILE A 1147 -4.96 -21.03 31.54
C ILE A 1147 -3.91 -20.14 30.88
N GLU A 1148 -3.94 -20.07 29.56
CA GLU A 1148 -3.12 -19.17 28.74
C GLU A 1148 -3.61 -17.72 28.82
N ILE A 1149 -2.69 -16.78 28.62
CA ILE A 1149 -3.03 -15.35 28.62
C ILE A 1149 -2.54 -14.66 27.36
N GLU A 1150 -3.38 -13.74 26.89
CA GLU A 1150 -2.98 -12.69 25.94
C GLU A 1150 -2.90 -11.36 26.67
N TYR A 1151 -1.96 -10.51 26.29
CA TYR A 1151 -1.75 -9.23 26.94
C TYR A 1151 -1.04 -8.21 26.07
N PHE A 1152 -1.21 -6.92 26.36
CA PHE A 1152 -0.44 -5.83 25.76
C PHE A 1152 -0.22 -4.72 26.77
N ALA A 1153 0.84 -3.93 26.58
CA ALA A 1153 1.23 -2.89 27.53
C ALA A 1153 0.93 -1.51 26.97
N GLN A 1154 0.63 -0.58 27.87
CA GLN A 1154 0.46 0.83 27.55
C GLN A 1154 1.16 1.69 28.59
N ALA A 1155 1.67 2.85 28.20
CA ALA A 1155 2.32 3.80 29.10
C ALA A 1155 1.82 5.22 28.83
N VAL A 1156 1.75 6.01 29.89
CA VAL A 1156 1.32 7.41 29.88
C VAL A 1156 2.41 8.25 30.54
N ASP A 1157 2.81 9.33 29.89
CA ASP A 1157 3.79 10.28 30.42
C ASP A 1157 3.13 11.39 31.27
N GLY A 1158 3.94 12.35 31.74
CA GLY A 1158 3.47 13.45 32.58
C GLY A 1158 2.55 14.45 31.89
N SER A 1159 2.56 14.47 30.56
CA SER A 1159 1.77 15.35 29.68
C SER A 1159 0.49 14.66 29.18
N GLY A 1160 0.34 13.35 29.40
CA GLY A 1160 -0.82 12.58 28.98
C GLY A 1160 -0.68 11.90 27.62
N ASN A 1161 0.52 11.87 27.03
CA ASN A 1161 0.76 11.13 25.79
C ASN A 1161 0.76 9.63 26.08
N VAL A 1162 0.10 8.85 25.23
CA VAL A 1162 -0.08 7.41 25.44
C VAL A 1162 0.66 6.64 24.36
N SER A 1163 1.44 5.64 24.78
CA SER A 1163 2.01 4.63 23.89
C SER A 1163 1.43 3.25 24.16
N VAL A 1164 1.38 2.45 23.10
CA VAL A 1164 0.90 1.07 23.13
C VAL A 1164 2.00 0.16 22.59
N ALA A 1165 2.24 -0.97 23.25
CA ALA A 1165 3.15 -2.00 22.80
C ALA A 1165 2.40 -3.30 22.53
N LEU A 1166 2.52 -3.77 21.29
CA LEU A 1166 2.03 -5.04 20.77
C LEU A 1166 3.19 -5.82 20.14
N SER A 1167 3.03 -7.12 19.94
CA SER A 1167 3.96 -7.98 19.21
C SER A 1167 3.55 -8.02 17.74
N HIS A 1168 4.13 -7.16 16.90
CA HIS A 1168 3.84 -7.08 15.45
C HIS A 1168 2.33 -6.90 15.17
N GLY A 1169 1.67 -6.01 15.92
CA GLY A 1169 0.21 -5.77 15.80
C GLY A 1169 -0.68 -6.78 16.56
N LEU A 1170 -0.10 -7.86 17.10
CA LEU A 1170 -0.81 -8.85 17.91
C LEU A 1170 -0.59 -8.67 19.42
N PRO A 1171 -1.53 -9.07 20.29
CA PRO A 1171 -1.25 -9.22 21.71
C PRO A 1171 -0.09 -10.20 21.97
N TYR A 1172 0.71 -9.93 23.00
CA TYR A 1172 1.70 -10.87 23.50
C TYR A 1172 1.00 -12.09 24.12
N PHE A 1173 1.67 -13.25 24.06
CA PHE A 1173 1.17 -14.49 24.63
C PHE A 1173 2.03 -14.96 25.81
N ALA A 1174 1.40 -15.47 26.87
CA ALA A 1174 2.10 -16.21 27.91
C ALA A 1174 1.46 -17.59 28.12
N SER A 1175 2.28 -18.62 27.98
CA SER A 1175 1.89 -20.03 28.08
C SER A 1175 1.55 -20.45 29.52
N ARG A 1176 1.02 -21.67 29.65
CA ARG A 1176 0.68 -22.30 30.93
C ARG A 1176 1.94 -22.49 31.79
N ALA A 1177 1.79 -22.51 33.11
CA ALA A 1177 2.93 -22.74 34.00
C ALA A 1177 3.44 -24.18 33.87
N GLU A 1178 4.75 -24.35 33.70
CA GLU A 1178 5.41 -25.66 33.78
C GLU A 1178 5.11 -26.33 35.14
N PRO A 1179 4.83 -27.65 35.19
CA PRO A 1179 4.59 -28.34 36.45
C PRO A 1179 5.81 -28.24 37.36
N ALA A 1180 5.63 -27.73 38.58
CA ALA A 1180 6.70 -27.62 39.55
C ALA A 1180 7.28 -29.00 39.90
N THR A 1181 8.45 -29.32 39.35
CA THR A 1181 9.17 -30.57 39.66
C THR A 1181 9.76 -30.48 41.07
N LEU A 1182 9.04 -31.02 42.04
CA LEU A 1182 9.49 -31.07 43.43
C LEU A 1182 10.59 -32.15 43.59
N TYR A 1183 11.87 -31.75 43.63
CA TYR A 1183 12.96 -32.66 43.99
C TYR A 1183 12.94 -32.95 45.49
N LEU A 1184 12.39 -34.11 45.89
CA LEU A 1184 12.56 -34.66 47.24
C LEU A 1184 13.86 -35.47 47.30
N PRO A 1185 14.87 -35.08 48.11
CA PRO A 1185 16.08 -35.88 48.26
C PRO A 1185 15.76 -37.15 49.06
N MET A 1186 15.68 -38.29 48.37
CA MET A 1186 15.49 -39.59 48.99
C MET A 1186 16.85 -40.13 49.48
N ALA A 1187 17.17 -39.91 50.76
CA ALA A 1187 18.36 -40.48 51.39
C ALA A 1187 18.12 -41.98 51.71
N VAL A 1188 18.58 -42.88 50.84
CA VAL A 1188 18.65 -44.31 51.17
C VAL A 1188 19.99 -44.59 51.86
N LYS A 1189 19.92 -44.88 53.16
CA LYS A 1189 21.07 -45.29 53.97
C LYS A 1189 21.43 -46.74 53.63
N ARG A 1190 22.68 -46.97 53.19
CA ARG A 1190 23.23 -48.31 52.91
C ARG A 1190 23.31 -49.19 54.14
#